data_AF-J4XE15-F1
#
_entry.id   AF-J4XE15-F1
#
_cell.length_a   1.000
_cell.length_b   1.000
_cell.length_c   1.000
_cell.angle_alpha   90.00
_cell.angle_beta   90.00
_cell.angle_gamma   90.00
#
_symmetry.space_group_name_H-M   'P 1'
#
loop_
_entity.id
_entity.type
_entity.pdbx_description
1 polymer ?
#
loop_
_entity_poly.entity_id
_entity_poly.type
_entity_poly.pdbx_seq_one_letter_code
_entity_poly.pdbx_strand_id
1 'polypeptide(L)'
;MKQFLSFIALLFSIGSATAQKIILPQVKVSQEDNAKPMQLQDLSVDILVVGQTAVTTMEMTFYNPNSRVMEGEFEFPLSDGQQVSRFALDIDGKLREGVVVDKALGRKAFEDIVRRGVDPGLLEKTEGNNFRARVYPMPRRGTRRILIAFEQELSQKNGQDFYFLPIANAVKLKKFKIHTEVVSRFVKADIQNSLQLDFTQSRNSYISEVEQTNYTLDKNIALLFPKIDKPQLITATNGNESYLYGNMTLEKQSLREKEAPKSIGILWDNSLSNEKRDFAKEYALLDAYFKEIKNTKVTLTTFHIRAAKPVAFEVKDGNWQELREYLEKQVYDGATDGNAMVFPKGADQYLLFSDGIFNFGAKEFDLPSLVKSLQAPVSVISSLQVANWDKLQYLAGATGGALINLTTQGLPEALKALRYQSFQLLGYKVKSGNVTNIYPQKGALVGENFTFAGQLSSEEATVVVSLGYPGKVIVEKELTFNKNNTAGAGEFALLRRIWAEKKIAQLQREGALAKDIDAVGRQYGIVTEGNSLIVLETIADYVRYQITPPKELQREYEHLVNKGKQDKDKEKKEHLDYVVKLSEAQSKWWNTSFPISGTKPVKNTAERSSDESTAGINMRTSVSSSTLAIRGIGSISESSEAELAEVMVSGYSRSSRKERRQNKKAAKETAQVLNDEEESEAEDRSGELANTSKIALNEYNPDTPYLKVMEYADPAKAVETYYKLKKEYGQTPSFYVDVADYFFKKGDAEQAILVVSNLAELSLEDAQLLRVLAYKLSAYKAYPEAVSISREVVAIREEEPQSYRDLGLALAQAGEYQQAIETLYKVVERRWDQRFRDVQLIVMNEINNIVNTQKGLRTSFIDKRLLKKEPVDIRVVLTWDTDNSDMDLWVTDPEEERCYYGHRQTYLGGIISQDVTGGYGPEEFMLKKAPKGNYKIEVNYYGNRSQKQLLPVSLRITFFTHYGTPQEKKQETTVRLSNQREVIEVGSFEF
;
A
#
# COMPACT_ATOMS: atom_id res chain seq x y z
N MET A 1 10.11 21.25 -64.97
CA MET A 1 9.68 21.60 -63.59
C MET A 1 10.61 20.90 -62.61
N LYS A 2 11.76 21.52 -62.39
CA LYS A 2 12.73 21.23 -61.33
C LYS A 2 12.60 22.41 -60.36
N GLN A 3 12.81 22.17 -59.06
CA GLN A 3 12.60 23.07 -57.91
C GLN A 3 11.21 22.99 -57.28
N PHE A 4 10.93 21.96 -56.46
CA PHE A 4 9.98 22.03 -55.33
C PHE A 4 10.06 20.81 -54.38
N LEU A 5 11.26 20.25 -54.13
CA LEU A 5 11.41 19.00 -53.35
C LEU A 5 12.58 19.00 -52.34
N SER A 6 13.05 20.17 -51.90
CA SER A 6 14.10 20.26 -50.87
C SER A 6 13.77 21.32 -49.84
N PHE A 7 12.73 21.10 -49.00
CA PHE A 7 12.54 21.89 -47.77
C PHE A 7 11.73 21.17 -46.67
N ILE A 8 11.69 19.84 -46.64
CA ILE A 8 11.10 19.06 -45.52
C ILE A 8 12.04 17.88 -45.18
N ALA A 9 13.24 18.19 -44.71
CA ALA A 9 14.16 17.19 -44.16
C ALA A 9 15.18 17.84 -43.22
N LEU A 10 14.73 18.72 -42.30
CA LEU A 10 15.58 19.26 -41.25
C LEU A 10 14.73 19.88 -40.14
N LEU A 11 14.02 19.05 -39.38
CA LEU A 11 13.41 19.38 -38.07
C LEU A 11 12.77 18.13 -37.43
N PHE A 12 13.54 17.04 -37.29
CA PHE A 12 13.22 15.95 -36.37
C PHE A 12 14.49 15.47 -35.68
N SER A 13 15.09 16.39 -34.93
CA SER A 13 16.00 16.08 -33.83
C SER A 13 15.47 16.79 -32.59
N ILE A 14 14.23 16.46 -32.23
CA ILE A 14 13.73 16.73 -30.88
C ILE A 14 14.39 15.65 -30.03
N GLY A 15 15.44 16.05 -29.31
CA GLY A 15 16.08 15.19 -28.34
C GLY A 15 15.03 14.61 -27.41
N SER A 16 15.04 13.30 -27.25
CA SER A 16 14.31 12.59 -26.21
C SER A 16 14.74 13.13 -24.86
N ALA A 17 14.09 14.19 -24.39
CA ALA A 17 14.07 14.53 -22.98
C ALA A 17 13.29 13.41 -22.30
N THR A 18 14.00 12.36 -21.86
CA THR A 18 13.46 11.42 -20.89
C THR A 18 13.01 12.27 -19.70
N ALA A 19 11.71 12.41 -19.52
CA ALA A 19 11.14 13.05 -18.36
C ALA A 19 11.46 12.18 -17.14
N GLN A 20 12.63 12.39 -16.53
CA GLN A 20 12.92 11.88 -15.20
C GLN A 20 11.87 12.48 -14.27
N LYS A 21 11.09 11.62 -13.62
CA LYS A 21 10.00 12.02 -12.73
C LYS A 21 10.59 12.78 -11.52
N ILE A 22 9.94 13.88 -11.22
CA ILE A 22 10.32 14.91 -10.25
C ILE A 22 10.37 14.36 -8.81
N ILE A 23 11.38 14.73 -8.02
CA ILE A 23 11.49 14.34 -6.60
C ILE A 23 10.56 15.17 -5.68
N LEU A 24 10.06 16.32 -6.16
CA LEU A 24 9.11 17.11 -5.37
C LEU A 24 7.86 16.30 -5.03
N PRO A 25 7.51 16.17 -3.73
CA PRO A 25 6.33 15.46 -3.31
C PRO A 25 5.07 16.04 -3.97
N GLN A 26 4.29 15.18 -4.63
CA GLN A 26 3.03 15.58 -5.27
C GLN A 26 1.85 15.17 -4.39
N VAL A 27 0.86 16.06 -4.27
CA VAL A 27 -0.37 15.72 -3.53
C VAL A 27 -1.30 14.90 -4.40
N LYS A 28 -1.64 13.69 -3.94
CA LYS A 28 -2.78 12.96 -4.50
C LYS A 28 -4.05 13.68 -4.10
N VAL A 29 -4.82 14.13 -5.09
CA VAL A 29 -6.18 14.61 -4.86
C VAL A 29 -7.06 13.36 -4.74
N SER A 30 -7.71 13.16 -3.59
CA SER A 30 -8.82 12.22 -3.53
C SER A 30 -9.84 12.65 -4.58
N GLN A 31 -10.29 11.72 -5.43
CA GLN A 31 -11.23 12.01 -6.51
C GLN A 31 -12.65 12.32 -5.98
N GLU A 32 -12.74 13.14 -4.94
CA GLU A 32 -14.00 13.76 -4.56
C GLU A 32 -14.33 14.86 -5.56
N ASP A 33 -15.55 14.80 -6.11
CA ASP A 33 -16.10 15.85 -6.95
C ASP A 33 -15.92 17.23 -6.26
N ASN A 34 -15.16 18.11 -6.91
CA ASN A 34 -14.84 19.50 -6.49
C ASN A 34 -13.63 19.74 -5.55
N ALA A 35 -12.73 18.79 -5.32
CA ALA A 35 -11.46 19.06 -4.62
C ALA A 35 -10.37 19.62 -5.57
N LYS A 36 -9.72 20.73 -5.17
CA LYS A 36 -8.56 21.31 -5.87
C LYS A 36 -7.25 20.81 -5.27
N PRO A 37 -6.20 20.53 -6.07
CA PRO A 37 -4.89 20.09 -5.56
C PRO A 37 -4.24 21.15 -4.66
N MET A 38 -3.46 20.67 -3.69
CA MET A 38 -2.60 21.54 -2.87
C MET A 38 -1.55 22.21 -3.77
N GLN A 39 -1.21 23.45 -3.44
CA GLN A 39 -0.29 24.26 -4.24
C GLN A 39 1.01 24.48 -3.47
N LEU A 40 2.15 24.05 -4.02
CA LEU A 40 3.46 24.41 -3.50
C LEU A 40 3.69 25.91 -3.73
N GLN A 41 3.85 26.68 -2.64
CA GLN A 41 4.04 28.13 -2.69
C GLN A 41 5.51 28.52 -2.49
N ASP A 42 6.18 27.91 -1.52
CA ASP A 42 7.58 28.21 -1.20
C ASP A 42 8.42 26.94 -1.17
N LEU A 43 9.66 27.03 -1.62
CA LEU A 43 10.63 25.94 -1.59
C LEU A 43 12.01 26.48 -1.18
N SER A 44 12.56 25.94 -0.10
CA SER A 44 13.96 26.16 0.32
C SER A 44 14.71 24.84 0.27
N VAL A 45 15.82 24.80 -0.47
CA VAL A 45 16.67 23.62 -0.62
C VAL A 45 18.02 23.89 0.02
N ASP A 46 18.43 23.06 0.97
CA ASP A 46 19.76 23.08 1.57
C ASP A 46 20.50 21.80 1.18
N ILE A 47 21.67 21.94 0.54
CA ILE A 47 22.51 20.83 0.10
C ILE A 47 23.83 20.89 0.85
N LEU A 48 24.08 19.92 1.73
CA LEU A 48 25.34 19.76 2.43
C LEU A 48 26.11 18.57 1.88
N VAL A 49 27.32 18.78 1.37
CA VAL A 49 28.18 17.70 0.85
C VAL A 49 29.40 17.51 1.74
N VAL A 50 29.56 16.30 2.27
CA VAL A 50 30.70 15.88 3.09
C VAL A 50 31.29 14.59 2.51
N GLY A 51 32.51 14.66 1.99
CA GLY A 51 33.16 13.51 1.34
C GLY A 51 32.47 13.08 0.03
N GLN A 52 31.95 11.85 0.00
CA GLN A 52 31.11 11.32 -1.10
C GLN A 52 29.61 11.35 -0.76
N THR A 53 29.20 11.93 0.37
CA THR A 53 27.80 11.93 0.79
C THR A 53 27.22 13.33 0.69
N ALA A 54 26.01 13.44 0.13
CA ALA A 54 25.23 14.66 0.07
C ALA A 54 23.95 14.50 0.90
N VAL A 55 23.65 15.48 1.75
CA VAL A 55 22.40 15.61 2.48
C VAL A 55 21.60 16.73 1.83
N THR A 56 20.40 16.42 1.38
CA THR A 56 19.49 17.39 0.77
C THR A 56 18.31 17.59 1.71
N THR A 57 18.13 18.81 2.20
CA THR A 57 16.98 19.21 3.02
C THR A 57 16.07 20.10 2.20
N MET A 58 14.80 19.73 2.09
CA MET A 58 13.77 20.49 1.37
C MET A 58 12.72 20.96 2.36
N GLU A 59 12.62 22.27 2.57
CA GLU A 59 11.51 22.90 3.29
C GLU A 59 10.50 23.44 2.27
N MET A 60 9.25 23.00 2.39
CA MET A 60 8.18 23.23 1.43
C MET A 60 6.96 23.82 2.14
N THR A 61 6.40 24.90 1.60
CA THR A 61 5.13 25.48 2.07
C THR A 61 4.01 25.13 1.09
N PHE A 62 3.05 24.34 1.52
CA PHE A 62 1.88 23.97 0.71
C PHE A 62 0.64 24.75 1.14
N TYR A 63 -0.13 25.23 0.16
CA TYR A 63 -1.40 25.92 0.34
C TYR A 63 -2.58 25.05 -0.05
N ASN A 64 -3.60 25.03 0.81
CA ASN A 64 -4.88 24.37 0.55
C ASN A 64 -5.88 25.36 -0.05
N PRO A 65 -6.20 25.30 -1.35
CA PRO A 65 -7.18 26.20 -1.98
C PRO A 65 -8.64 25.86 -1.63
N ASN A 66 -8.90 24.73 -0.98
CA ASN A 66 -10.25 24.25 -0.69
C ASN A 66 -10.88 25.02 0.49
N SER A 67 -12.21 25.04 0.53
CA SER A 67 -13.01 25.66 1.60
C SER A 67 -13.08 24.83 2.89
N ARG A 68 -12.50 23.63 2.89
CA ARG A 68 -12.47 22.67 4.00
C ARG A 68 -11.04 22.26 4.36
N VAL A 69 -10.88 21.75 5.57
CA VAL A 69 -9.64 21.08 6.02
C VAL A 69 -9.49 19.79 5.23
N MET A 70 -8.27 19.48 4.82
CA MET A 70 -7.94 18.26 4.06
C MET A 70 -6.78 17.54 4.74
N GLU A 71 -6.62 16.26 4.45
CA GLU A 71 -5.35 15.54 4.60
C GLU A 71 -4.47 15.79 3.36
N GLY A 72 -3.17 16.02 3.57
CA GLY A 72 -2.19 16.09 2.50
C GLY A 72 -1.42 14.77 2.43
N GLU A 73 -1.64 13.99 1.38
CA GLU A 73 -0.85 12.78 1.08
C GLU A 73 0.14 13.09 -0.05
N PHE A 74 1.42 12.90 0.24
CA PHE A 74 2.53 13.18 -0.66
C PHE A 74 3.31 11.90 -0.95
N GLU A 75 3.39 11.51 -2.21
CA GLU A 75 4.23 10.39 -2.65
C GLU A 75 5.40 10.89 -3.49
N PHE A 76 6.58 10.32 -3.26
CA PHE A 76 7.78 10.62 -4.03
C PHE A 76 8.74 9.43 -4.04
N PRO A 77 9.17 8.97 -5.22
CA PRO A 77 10.23 7.99 -5.32
C PRO A 77 11.59 8.65 -5.12
N LEU A 78 12.43 8.02 -4.30
CA LEU A 78 13.83 8.39 -4.19
C LEU A 78 14.67 7.51 -5.14
N SER A 79 15.79 8.02 -5.63
CA SER A 79 16.70 7.25 -6.46
C SER A 79 17.37 6.11 -5.68
N ASP A 80 17.93 5.14 -6.38
CA ASP A 80 18.75 4.12 -5.73
C ASP A 80 19.88 4.76 -4.90
N GLY A 81 20.11 4.24 -3.70
CA GLY A 81 21.06 4.80 -2.73
C GLY A 81 20.63 6.08 -2.00
N GLN A 82 19.41 6.61 -2.24
CA GLN A 82 18.84 7.70 -1.45
C GLN A 82 18.02 7.18 -0.26
N GLN A 83 18.16 7.80 0.92
CA GLN A 83 17.41 7.44 2.13
C GLN A 83 16.85 8.66 2.85
N VAL A 84 15.59 8.61 3.28
CA VAL A 84 15.01 9.68 4.11
C VAL A 84 15.59 9.61 5.52
N SER A 85 16.08 10.75 5.99
CA SER A 85 16.78 10.86 7.25
C SER A 85 16.17 11.90 8.19
N ARG A 86 15.31 12.80 7.70
CA ARG A 86 14.54 13.75 8.52
C ARG A 86 13.16 14.00 7.92
N PHE A 87 12.20 14.21 8.80
CA PHE A 87 10.86 14.67 8.48
C PHE A 87 10.38 15.58 9.60
N ALA A 88 9.94 16.80 9.27
CA ALA A 88 9.46 17.73 10.28
C ALA A 88 8.25 18.52 9.78
N LEU A 89 7.38 18.90 10.72
CA LEU A 89 6.22 19.75 10.46
C LEU A 89 6.25 21.00 11.32
N ASP A 90 5.68 22.07 10.79
CA ASP A 90 5.48 23.30 11.55
C ASP A 90 4.30 23.16 12.53
N ILE A 91 4.62 23.23 13.82
CA ILE A 91 3.69 23.20 14.94
C ILE A 91 3.96 24.43 15.82
N ASP A 92 2.94 25.28 15.99
CA ASP A 92 3.04 26.56 16.71
C ASP A 92 4.16 27.49 16.22
N GLY A 93 4.42 27.50 14.91
CA GLY A 93 5.43 28.34 14.27
C GLY A 93 6.86 27.79 14.32
N LYS A 94 7.07 26.61 14.92
CA LYS A 94 8.37 25.92 15.00
C LYS A 94 8.32 24.57 14.28
N LEU A 95 9.38 24.26 13.53
CA LEU A 95 9.55 22.93 12.95
C LEU A 95 9.82 21.91 14.05
N ARG A 96 8.93 20.93 14.20
CA ARG A 96 9.08 19.79 15.09
C ARG A 96 9.55 18.57 14.30
N GLU A 97 10.70 18.03 14.70
CA GLU A 97 11.28 16.84 14.11
C GLU A 97 10.44 15.59 14.43
N GLY A 98 10.31 14.72 13.44
CA GLY A 98 9.72 13.41 13.58
C GLY A 98 10.67 12.45 14.26
N VAL A 99 10.10 11.48 14.97
CA VAL A 99 10.85 10.42 15.64
C VAL A 99 10.60 9.09 14.94
N VAL A 100 11.64 8.26 14.84
CA VAL A 100 11.52 6.95 14.19
C VAL A 100 10.83 5.98 15.14
N VAL A 101 9.78 5.34 14.66
CA VAL A 101 8.97 4.34 15.38
C VAL A 101 8.68 3.15 14.48
N ASP A 102 8.27 2.02 15.07
CA ASP A 102 7.70 0.91 14.31
C ASP A 102 6.56 1.43 13.41
N LYS A 103 6.56 1.02 12.13
CA LYS A 103 5.64 1.52 11.10
C LYS A 103 4.17 1.43 11.54
N ALA A 104 3.80 0.28 12.11
CA ALA A 104 2.46 0.01 12.59
C ALA A 104 2.06 0.91 13.80
N LEU A 105 2.98 1.16 14.73
CA LEU A 105 2.76 2.07 15.86
C LEU A 105 2.60 3.52 15.39
N GLY A 106 3.44 3.99 14.47
CA GLY A 106 3.36 5.33 13.89
C GLY A 106 2.03 5.56 13.19
N ARG A 107 1.60 4.60 12.37
CA ARG A 107 0.30 4.65 11.69
C ARG A 107 -0.87 4.68 12.65
N LYS A 108 -0.88 3.80 13.66
CA LYS A 108 -1.91 3.79 14.71
C LYS A 108 -2.00 5.15 15.41
N ALA A 109 -0.87 5.70 15.83
CA ALA A 109 -0.82 7.00 16.48
C ALA A 109 -1.37 8.10 15.55
N PHE A 110 -0.97 8.10 14.28
CA PHE A 110 -1.43 9.05 13.28
C PHE A 110 -2.97 9.02 13.12
N GLU A 111 -3.56 7.87 12.83
CA GLU A 111 -5.00 7.76 12.56
C GLU A 111 -5.84 8.15 13.79
N ASP A 112 -5.43 7.72 14.99
CA ASP A 112 -6.10 8.07 16.25
C ASP A 112 -6.02 9.59 16.58
N ILE A 113 -4.96 10.27 16.14
CA ILE A 113 -4.75 11.72 16.34
C ILE A 113 -5.55 12.52 15.32
N VAL A 114 -5.53 12.14 14.03
CA VAL A 114 -6.33 12.78 12.98
C VAL A 114 -7.81 12.81 13.36
N ARG A 115 -8.32 11.71 13.92
CA ARG A 115 -9.71 11.61 14.39
C ARG A 115 -10.06 12.58 15.53
N ARG A 116 -9.09 12.99 16.34
CA ARG A 116 -9.26 14.02 17.37
C ARG A 116 -9.14 15.45 16.83
N GLY A 117 -8.79 15.62 15.55
CA GLY A 117 -8.59 16.93 14.95
C GLY A 117 -7.29 17.61 15.35
N VAL A 118 -6.30 16.85 15.85
CA VAL A 118 -4.97 17.31 16.28
C VAL A 118 -3.98 17.20 15.11
N ASP A 119 -2.78 17.77 15.23
CA ASP A 119 -1.77 17.86 14.17
C ASP A 119 -0.72 16.71 14.17
N PRO A 120 -0.88 15.63 13.38
CA PRO A 120 0.18 14.66 13.16
C PRO A 120 0.81 14.76 11.77
N GLY A 121 2.06 14.32 11.69
CA GLY A 121 2.75 13.98 10.45
C GLY A 121 3.27 12.56 10.49
N LEU A 122 3.12 11.82 9.39
CA LEU A 122 3.67 10.47 9.26
C LEU A 122 4.43 10.37 7.94
N LEU A 123 5.65 9.85 7.95
CA LEU A 123 6.40 9.50 6.76
C LEU A 123 6.83 8.03 6.82
N GLU A 124 6.56 7.30 5.75
CA GLU A 124 6.80 5.86 5.64
C GLU A 124 7.52 5.55 4.32
N LYS A 125 8.41 4.56 4.34
CA LYS A 125 8.88 3.89 3.11
C LYS A 125 7.84 2.84 2.73
N THR A 126 7.23 2.95 1.55
CA THR A 126 6.41 1.90 0.96
C THR A 126 7.31 0.90 0.22
N GLU A 127 6.77 -0.21 -0.29
CA GLU A 127 7.53 -1.15 -1.12
C GLU A 127 8.44 -0.46 -2.16
N GLY A 128 9.68 -0.96 -2.24
CA GLY A 128 10.71 -0.42 -3.11
C GLY A 128 11.38 0.85 -2.55
N ASN A 129 11.68 1.80 -3.42
CA ASN A 129 12.30 3.09 -3.10
C ASN A 129 11.28 4.25 -3.05
N ASN A 130 10.01 3.95 -2.82
CA ASN A 130 8.94 4.94 -2.76
C ASN A 130 8.64 5.36 -1.31
N PHE A 131 8.41 6.65 -1.09
CA PHE A 131 8.08 7.21 0.22
C PHE A 131 6.72 7.89 0.18
N ARG A 132 5.95 7.73 1.26
CA ARG A 132 4.65 8.36 1.47
C ARG A 132 4.70 9.21 2.73
N ALA A 133 4.42 10.49 2.60
CA ALA A 133 4.23 11.40 3.72
C ALA A 133 2.76 11.81 3.81
N ARG A 134 2.19 11.77 5.02
CA ARG A 134 0.81 12.14 5.32
C ARG A 134 0.83 13.24 6.37
N VAL A 135 0.12 14.33 6.10
CA VAL A 135 0.10 15.51 6.96
C VAL A 135 -1.34 15.93 7.18
N TYR A 136 -1.71 16.07 8.45
CA TYR A 136 -2.99 16.58 8.86
C TYR A 136 -2.82 17.55 10.03
N PRO A 137 -3.68 18.58 10.15
CA PRO A 137 -4.58 19.09 9.12
C PRO A 137 -3.82 19.91 8.06
N MET A 138 -4.32 19.93 6.83
CA MET A 138 -4.04 20.99 5.85
C MET A 138 -5.13 22.08 6.00
N PRO A 139 -4.84 23.24 6.62
CA PRO A 139 -5.88 24.19 7.02
C PRO A 139 -6.66 24.75 5.82
N ARG A 140 -7.98 24.93 5.93
CA ARG A 140 -8.83 25.52 4.86
C ARG A 140 -8.29 26.89 4.46
N ARG A 141 -8.07 27.13 3.16
CA ARG A 141 -7.48 28.40 2.65
C ARG A 141 -6.23 28.84 3.41
N GLY A 142 -5.45 27.89 3.94
CA GLY A 142 -4.27 28.13 4.74
C GLY A 142 -3.06 27.36 4.23
N THR A 143 -1.94 27.49 4.93
CA THR A 143 -0.66 26.89 4.55
C THR A 143 -0.13 25.96 5.62
N ARG A 144 0.68 24.98 5.20
CA ARG A 144 1.45 24.10 6.08
C ARG A 144 2.89 24.00 5.58
N ARG A 145 3.85 24.09 6.50
CA ARG A 145 5.28 23.88 6.20
C ARG A 145 5.67 22.45 6.53
N ILE A 146 6.38 21.83 5.60
CA ILE A 146 6.84 20.44 5.66
C ILE A 146 8.32 20.44 5.31
N LEU A 147 9.13 19.75 6.10
CA LEU A 147 10.55 19.52 5.83
C LEU A 147 10.81 18.05 5.61
N ILE A 148 11.53 17.72 4.54
CA ILE A 148 12.02 16.37 4.25
C ILE A 148 13.52 16.49 4.00
N ALA A 149 14.34 15.63 4.64
CA ALA A 149 15.75 15.50 4.28
C ALA A 149 16.07 14.07 3.89
N PHE A 150 16.89 13.93 2.85
CA PHE A 150 17.41 12.65 2.40
C PHE A 150 18.91 12.70 2.13
N GLU A 151 19.56 11.56 2.28
CA GLU A 151 21.00 11.37 2.14
C GLU A 151 21.27 10.51 0.90
N GLN A 152 22.37 10.79 0.20
CA GLN A 152 22.81 10.00 -0.96
C GLN A 152 24.32 9.97 -1.09
N GLU A 153 24.87 8.88 -1.63
CA GLU A 153 26.22 8.90 -2.15
C GLU A 153 26.26 9.56 -3.54
N LEU A 154 27.31 10.32 -3.82
CA LEU A 154 27.50 10.96 -5.13
C LEU A 154 27.75 9.90 -6.19
N SER A 155 27.03 10.02 -7.31
CA SER A 155 27.21 9.17 -8.49
C SER A 155 28.44 9.61 -9.29
N GLN A 156 28.84 8.82 -10.30
CA GLN A 156 29.88 9.22 -11.25
C GLN A 156 29.32 9.48 -12.64
N LYS A 157 29.85 10.51 -13.30
CA LYS A 157 29.57 10.84 -14.70
C LYS A 157 30.88 11.23 -15.37
N ASN A 158 31.28 10.51 -16.42
CA ASN A 158 32.55 10.75 -17.15
C ASN A 158 33.81 10.80 -16.26
N GLY A 159 33.86 9.98 -15.21
CA GLY A 159 35.00 9.93 -14.27
C GLY A 159 35.10 11.11 -13.29
N GLN A 160 34.05 11.92 -13.18
CA GLN A 160 33.86 12.95 -12.16
C GLN A 160 32.72 12.55 -11.24
N ASP A 161 32.80 12.95 -9.97
CA ASP A 161 31.67 12.76 -9.06
C ASP A 161 30.60 13.81 -9.36
N PHE A 162 29.34 13.39 -9.24
CA PHE A 162 28.18 14.09 -9.75
C PHE A 162 27.03 14.02 -8.75
N TYR A 163 26.46 15.18 -8.45
CA TYR A 163 25.21 15.32 -7.72
C TYR A 163 24.13 15.81 -8.68
N PHE A 164 22.95 15.22 -8.59
CA PHE A 164 21.80 15.62 -9.38
C PHE A 164 20.52 15.59 -8.55
N LEU A 165 19.73 16.67 -8.66
CA LEU A 165 18.45 16.82 -7.99
C LEU A 165 17.39 17.26 -9.03
N PRO A 166 16.54 16.33 -9.49
CA PRO A 166 15.50 16.60 -10.48
C PRO A 166 14.26 17.27 -9.86
N ILE A 167 14.30 18.60 -9.75
CA ILE A 167 13.21 19.42 -9.19
C ILE A 167 12.44 20.23 -10.24
N ALA A 168 12.87 20.24 -11.51
CA ALA A 168 12.19 20.97 -12.57
C ALA A 168 10.77 20.42 -12.83
N ASN A 169 9.76 21.24 -12.58
CA ASN A 169 8.35 20.84 -12.73
C ASN A 169 7.44 21.96 -13.25
N ALA A 170 8.01 23.09 -13.66
CA ALA A 170 7.30 24.28 -14.13
C ALA A 170 6.27 24.86 -13.13
N VAL A 171 6.39 24.54 -11.83
CA VAL A 171 5.56 25.14 -10.79
C VAL A 171 6.03 26.56 -10.50
N LYS A 172 5.08 27.48 -10.35
CA LYS A 172 5.36 28.88 -9.98
C LYS A 172 5.40 29.04 -8.45
N LEU A 173 6.56 29.38 -7.94
CA LEU A 173 6.84 29.60 -6.51
C LEU A 173 6.81 31.09 -6.17
N LYS A 174 6.24 31.44 -5.02
CA LYS A 174 6.33 32.80 -4.46
C LYS A 174 7.76 33.09 -4.00
N LYS A 175 8.38 32.15 -3.29
CA LYS A 175 9.78 32.21 -2.85
C LYS A 175 10.50 30.92 -3.18
N PHE A 176 11.69 31.05 -3.75
CA PHE A 176 12.61 29.95 -3.98
C PHE A 176 13.96 30.30 -3.39
N LYS A 177 14.49 29.42 -2.55
CA LYS A 177 15.83 29.56 -1.96
C LYS A 177 16.62 28.28 -2.17
N ILE A 178 17.89 28.41 -2.48
CA ILE A 178 18.86 27.32 -2.43
C ILE A 178 20.10 27.77 -1.68
N HIS A 179 20.56 26.93 -0.76
CA HIS A 179 21.84 27.03 -0.09
C HIS A 179 22.61 25.74 -0.36
N THR A 180 23.89 25.83 -0.72
CA THR A 180 24.75 24.68 -0.94
C THR A 180 26.06 24.89 -0.21
N GLU A 181 26.42 23.96 0.66
CA GLU A 181 27.70 23.91 1.35
C GLU A 181 28.45 22.62 0.97
N VAL A 182 29.69 22.77 0.53
CA VAL A 182 30.58 21.65 0.22
C VAL A 182 31.80 21.71 1.12
N VAL A 183 31.93 20.74 2.02
CA VAL A 183 32.96 20.72 3.06
C VAL A 183 34.22 20.00 2.56
N SER A 184 35.37 20.65 2.72
CA SER A 184 36.72 20.12 2.46
C SER A 184 36.91 19.51 1.06
N ARG A 185 36.14 19.99 0.07
CA ARG A 185 36.16 19.48 -1.30
C ARG A 185 35.83 20.59 -2.29
N PHE A 186 36.60 20.69 -3.36
CA PHE A 186 36.33 21.64 -4.43
C PHE A 186 35.11 21.21 -5.26
N VAL A 187 34.30 22.19 -5.67
CA VAL A 187 33.05 21.98 -6.41
C VAL A 187 32.93 22.98 -7.56
N LYS A 188 32.31 22.55 -8.67
CA LYS A 188 31.86 23.41 -9.76
C LYS A 188 30.39 23.14 -10.05
N ALA A 189 29.62 24.18 -10.35
CA ALA A 189 28.31 24.00 -10.96
C ALA A 189 28.48 23.39 -12.37
N ASP A 190 27.58 22.48 -12.77
CA ASP A 190 27.56 22.00 -14.16
C ASP A 190 27.17 23.16 -15.10
N ILE A 191 27.81 23.28 -16.27
CA ILE A 191 27.59 24.37 -17.24
C ILE A 191 26.17 24.31 -17.82
N GLN A 192 25.51 23.14 -17.74
CA GLN A 192 24.09 22.99 -18.09
C GLN A 192 23.12 23.49 -16.99
N ASN A 193 23.62 23.87 -15.81
CA ASN A 193 22.84 24.38 -14.68
C ASN A 193 22.65 25.91 -14.82
N SER A 194 21.43 26.36 -15.11
CA SER A 194 21.14 27.79 -15.32
C SER A 194 20.72 28.55 -14.06
N LEU A 195 20.84 27.96 -12.87
CA LEU A 195 20.55 28.63 -11.59
C LEU A 195 21.67 29.56 -11.10
N GLN A 196 22.76 29.71 -11.87
CA GLN A 196 23.90 30.60 -11.54
C GLN A 196 24.46 30.36 -10.12
N LEU A 197 24.66 29.09 -9.75
CA LEU A 197 25.28 28.74 -8.47
C LEU A 197 26.75 29.15 -8.47
N ASP A 198 27.02 30.33 -7.91
CA ASP A 198 28.37 30.86 -7.73
C ASP A 198 28.91 30.43 -6.36
N PHE A 199 29.99 29.66 -6.35
CA PHE A 199 30.61 29.15 -5.14
C PHE A 199 31.71 30.09 -4.64
N THR A 200 31.58 30.52 -3.38
CA THR A 200 32.58 31.29 -2.66
C THR A 200 33.23 30.43 -1.59
N GLN A 201 34.55 30.57 -1.41
CA GLN A 201 35.26 29.80 -0.39
C GLN A 201 35.13 30.49 0.98
N SER A 202 34.71 29.73 1.99
CA SER A 202 34.59 30.18 3.38
C SER A 202 35.20 29.12 4.30
N ARG A 203 36.33 29.45 4.95
CA ARG A 203 37.13 28.52 5.78
C ARG A 203 37.47 27.24 4.98
N ASN A 204 36.99 26.08 5.43
CA ASN A 204 37.18 24.78 4.78
C ASN A 204 35.99 24.38 3.89
N SER A 205 35.03 25.26 3.63
CA SER A 205 33.84 24.97 2.83
C SER A 205 33.74 25.87 1.59
N TYR A 206 33.04 25.40 0.56
CA TYR A 206 32.55 26.21 -0.55
C TYR A 206 31.04 26.40 -0.41
N ILE A 207 30.59 27.66 -0.45
CA ILE A 207 29.19 28.02 -0.20
C ILE A 207 28.61 28.75 -1.41
N SER A 208 27.40 28.39 -1.79
CA SER A 208 26.59 29.11 -2.77
C SER A 208 25.18 29.33 -2.23
N GLU A 209 24.61 30.51 -2.47
CA GLU A 209 23.25 30.86 -2.05
C GLU A 209 22.55 31.61 -3.19
N VAL A 210 21.34 31.17 -3.54
CA VAL A 210 20.49 31.84 -4.54
C VAL A 210 19.09 31.97 -3.97
N GLU A 211 18.53 33.17 -4.07
CA GLU A 211 17.15 33.47 -3.68
C GLU A 211 16.43 34.14 -4.86
N GLN A 212 15.22 33.67 -5.15
CA GLN A 212 14.38 34.17 -6.23
C GLN A 212 12.95 34.35 -5.72
N THR A 213 12.25 35.36 -6.26
CA THR A 213 10.83 35.60 -5.96
C THR A 213 10.00 35.46 -7.23
N ASN A 214 8.77 34.93 -7.12
CA ASN A 214 7.90 34.65 -8.26
C ASN A 214 8.56 33.80 -9.36
N TYR A 215 9.39 32.83 -8.95
CA TYR A 215 10.19 32.00 -9.84
C TYR A 215 9.39 30.81 -10.38
N THR A 216 9.62 30.44 -11.63
CA THR A 216 9.07 29.20 -12.21
C THR A 216 10.15 28.14 -12.14
N LEU A 217 9.88 27.03 -11.46
CA LEU A 217 10.86 25.98 -11.23
C LEU A 217 11.02 25.08 -12.47
N ASP A 218 11.78 25.57 -13.45
CA ASP A 218 11.96 24.94 -14.75
C ASP A 218 13.34 24.27 -14.93
N LYS A 219 14.16 24.26 -13.88
CA LYS A 219 15.55 23.77 -13.90
C LYS A 219 15.84 22.77 -12.78
N ASN A 220 16.67 21.79 -13.11
CA ASN A 220 17.23 20.82 -12.16
C ASN A 220 18.53 21.38 -11.58
N ILE A 221 18.94 20.86 -10.42
CA ILE A 221 20.23 21.21 -9.80
C ILE A 221 21.24 20.10 -10.12
N ALA A 222 22.40 20.49 -10.61
CA ALA A 222 23.51 19.59 -10.94
C ALA A 222 24.83 20.19 -10.45
N LEU A 223 25.62 19.39 -9.72
CA LEU A 223 26.95 19.76 -9.23
C LEU A 223 27.98 18.74 -9.73
N LEU A 224 29.13 19.24 -10.18
CA LEU A 224 30.26 18.44 -10.60
C LEU A 224 31.42 18.65 -9.65
N PHE A 225 32.00 17.55 -9.21
CA PHE A 225 33.15 17.55 -8.33
C PHE A 225 34.34 16.96 -9.10
N PRO A 226 35.50 17.64 -9.12
CA PRO A 226 36.69 17.06 -9.69
C PRO A 226 37.03 15.72 -9.03
N LYS A 227 37.69 14.88 -9.82
CA LYS A 227 38.15 13.57 -9.37
C LYS A 227 39.08 13.73 -8.17
N ILE A 228 38.89 12.87 -7.19
CA ILE A 228 39.75 12.80 -6.01
C ILE A 228 40.87 11.77 -6.29
N ASP A 229 42.12 12.23 -6.26
CA ASP A 229 43.29 11.37 -6.49
C ASP A 229 43.85 10.75 -5.19
N LYS A 230 43.48 11.28 -4.02
CA LYS A 230 43.92 10.79 -2.70
C LYS A 230 42.73 10.31 -1.87
N PRO A 231 42.87 9.25 -1.07
CA PRO A 231 41.81 8.84 -0.16
C PRO A 231 41.35 10.00 0.73
N GLN A 232 40.04 10.16 0.88
CA GLN A 232 39.44 11.09 1.84
C GLN A 232 39.11 10.32 3.11
N LEU A 233 39.66 10.79 4.23
CA LEU A 233 39.51 10.17 5.54
C LEU A 233 38.90 11.22 6.47
N ILE A 234 37.69 10.95 6.93
CA ILE A 234 36.91 11.87 7.77
C ILE A 234 36.62 11.15 9.07
N THR A 235 36.77 11.87 10.18
CA THR A 235 36.40 11.38 11.52
C THR A 235 35.61 12.46 12.22
N ALA A 236 34.71 12.03 13.10
CA ALA A 236 33.98 12.93 13.98
C ALA A 236 33.76 12.27 15.33
N THR A 237 34.11 12.99 16.40
CA THR A 237 34.01 12.51 17.78
C THR A 237 33.07 13.39 18.59
N ASN A 238 32.20 12.78 19.39
CA ASN A 238 31.38 13.47 20.38
C ASN A 238 31.34 12.64 21.67
N GLY A 239 31.93 13.16 22.75
CA GLY A 239 32.13 12.42 23.98
C GLY A 239 33.00 11.18 23.75
N ASN A 240 32.46 10.00 24.07
CA ASN A 240 33.18 8.72 23.94
C ASN A 240 32.92 8.00 22.61
N GLU A 241 32.01 8.52 21.79
CA GLU A 241 31.71 7.95 20.47
C GLU A 241 32.54 8.65 19.40
N SER A 242 33.17 7.88 18.53
CA SER A 242 33.84 8.39 17.35
C SER A 242 33.59 7.49 16.16
N TYR A 243 33.22 8.11 15.04
CA TYR A 243 32.96 7.44 13.77
C TYR A 243 34.02 7.86 12.75
N LEU A 244 34.40 6.93 11.90
CA LEU A 244 35.26 7.18 10.75
C LEU A 244 34.52 6.89 9.45
N TYR A 245 34.91 7.61 8.42
CA TYR A 245 34.48 7.45 7.05
C TYR A 245 35.69 7.51 6.12
N GLY A 246 35.84 6.50 5.28
CA GLY A 246 36.89 6.43 4.27
C GLY A 246 36.29 6.35 2.87
N ASN A 247 36.80 7.18 1.97
CA ASN A 247 36.54 7.11 0.53
C ASN A 247 37.88 6.96 -0.21
N MET A 248 37.97 5.98 -1.11
CA MET A 248 39.12 5.81 -1.97
C MET A 248 38.70 5.47 -3.39
N THR A 249 39.35 6.11 -4.36
CA THR A 249 39.23 5.78 -5.78
C THR A 249 40.14 4.61 -6.10
N LEU A 250 39.64 3.62 -6.84
CA LEU A 250 40.49 2.60 -7.43
C LEU A 250 41.27 3.20 -8.61
N GLU A 251 42.59 3.05 -8.58
CA GLU A 251 43.42 3.35 -9.74
C GLU A 251 42.94 2.50 -10.94
N LYS A 252 43.13 2.99 -12.18
CA LYS A 252 42.70 2.24 -13.37
C LYS A 252 43.38 0.87 -13.41
N GLN A 253 42.63 -0.18 -13.06
CA GLN A 253 43.07 -1.55 -13.15
C GLN A 253 42.59 -2.17 -14.46
N SER A 254 43.36 -3.10 -15.01
CA SER A 254 42.89 -3.98 -16.07
C SER A 254 41.76 -4.86 -15.52
N LEU A 255 40.56 -4.68 -16.05
CA LEU A 255 39.39 -5.47 -15.66
C LEU A 255 39.53 -6.89 -16.19
N ARG A 256 39.18 -7.88 -15.37
CA ARG A 256 39.13 -9.28 -15.79
C ARG A 256 37.84 -9.55 -16.55
N GLU A 257 37.96 -9.87 -17.82
CA GLU A 257 36.84 -10.25 -18.67
C GLU A 257 36.22 -11.59 -18.21
N LYS A 258 34.90 -11.71 -18.30
CA LYS A 258 34.16 -12.95 -18.09
C LYS A 258 34.21 -13.78 -19.37
N GLU A 259 34.22 -15.10 -19.21
CA GLU A 259 34.03 -16.01 -20.33
C GLU A 259 32.68 -15.73 -21.01
N ALA A 260 32.64 -15.83 -22.34
CA ALA A 260 31.39 -15.67 -23.07
C ALA A 260 30.46 -16.85 -22.73
N PRO A 261 29.23 -16.58 -22.26
CA PRO A 261 28.29 -17.64 -21.87
C PRO A 261 27.82 -18.39 -23.13
N LYS A 262 27.84 -19.72 -23.07
CA LYS A 262 27.29 -20.61 -24.10
C LYS A 262 25.77 -20.72 -23.98
N SER A 263 25.25 -20.54 -22.76
CA SER A 263 23.83 -20.61 -22.43
C SER A 263 23.44 -19.46 -21.49
N ILE A 264 22.37 -18.74 -21.80
CA ILE A 264 21.81 -17.65 -20.99
C ILE A 264 20.35 -17.97 -20.69
N GLY A 265 19.95 -17.89 -19.43
CA GLY A 265 18.54 -17.84 -19.05
C GLY A 265 18.09 -16.39 -18.93
N ILE A 266 17.04 -15.98 -19.64
CA ILE A 266 16.40 -14.67 -19.44
C ILE A 266 15.11 -14.88 -18.67
N LEU A 267 14.96 -14.18 -17.55
CA LEU A 267 13.71 -14.06 -16.82
C LEU A 267 13.15 -12.68 -17.11
N TRP A 268 11.94 -12.63 -17.66
CA TRP A 268 11.30 -11.41 -18.11
C TRP A 268 9.99 -11.20 -17.38
N ASP A 269 10.00 -10.25 -16.44
CA ASP A 269 8.81 -9.86 -15.70
C ASP A 269 7.82 -9.17 -16.63
N ASN A 270 6.60 -9.68 -16.71
CA ASN A 270 5.51 -9.13 -17.49
C ASN A 270 4.29 -8.77 -16.62
N SER A 271 4.50 -8.41 -15.36
CA SER A 271 3.50 -7.76 -14.52
C SER A 271 3.19 -6.31 -14.98
N LEU A 272 2.11 -5.74 -14.45
CA LEU A 272 1.66 -4.39 -14.85
C LEU A 272 2.70 -3.29 -14.56
N SER A 273 3.41 -3.34 -13.43
CA SER A 273 4.44 -2.33 -13.10
C SER A 273 5.55 -2.26 -14.15
N ASN A 274 5.87 -3.41 -14.75
CA ASN A 274 6.93 -3.58 -15.75
C ASN A 274 6.56 -3.09 -17.15
N GLU A 275 5.30 -2.69 -17.40
CA GLU A 275 4.88 -2.07 -18.68
C GLU A 275 5.60 -0.75 -18.95
N LYS A 276 6.03 -0.04 -17.90
CA LYS A 276 6.64 1.31 -17.98
C LYS A 276 8.17 1.28 -18.12
N ARG A 277 8.78 0.10 -18.30
CA ARG A 277 10.22 -0.03 -18.55
C ARG A 277 10.64 0.70 -19.81
N ASP A 278 11.88 1.21 -19.81
CA ASP A 278 12.51 1.79 -20.99
C ASP A 278 13.07 0.66 -21.87
N PHE A 279 12.19 0.03 -22.64
CA PHE A 279 12.56 -1.07 -23.55
C PHE A 279 13.61 -0.66 -24.57
N ALA A 280 13.68 0.62 -24.96
CA ALA A 280 14.70 1.09 -25.89
C ALA A 280 16.11 0.96 -25.28
N LYS A 281 16.28 1.34 -24.01
CA LYS A 281 17.55 1.16 -23.29
C LYS A 281 17.88 -0.31 -23.04
N GLU A 282 16.89 -1.11 -22.65
CA GLU A 282 17.09 -2.55 -22.39
C GLU A 282 17.48 -3.30 -23.66
N TYR A 283 16.83 -3.01 -24.78
CA TYR A 283 17.17 -3.59 -26.08
C TYR A 283 18.52 -3.09 -26.59
N ALA A 284 18.89 -1.84 -26.32
CA ALA A 284 20.23 -1.33 -26.64
C ALA A 284 21.32 -2.07 -25.84
N LEU A 285 21.07 -2.39 -24.56
CA LEU A 285 21.96 -3.21 -23.74
C LEU A 285 22.09 -4.63 -24.30
N LEU A 286 20.97 -5.29 -24.58
CA LEU A 286 20.97 -6.64 -25.17
C LEU A 286 21.67 -6.67 -26.52
N ASP A 287 21.40 -5.69 -27.39
CA ASP A 287 22.05 -5.56 -28.69
C ASP A 287 23.57 -5.40 -28.56
N ALA A 288 24.05 -4.50 -27.69
CA ALA A 288 25.47 -4.33 -27.44
C ALA A 288 26.10 -5.61 -26.85
N TYR A 289 25.40 -6.25 -25.91
CA TYR A 289 25.88 -7.46 -25.24
C TYR A 289 25.99 -8.65 -26.20
N PHE A 290 24.96 -8.91 -27.00
CA PHE A 290 24.96 -10.01 -27.97
C PHE A 290 25.98 -9.81 -29.09
N LYS A 291 26.21 -8.56 -29.54
CA LYS A 291 27.29 -8.24 -30.49
C LYS A 291 28.67 -8.60 -29.97
N GLU A 292 28.92 -8.42 -28.67
CA GLU A 292 30.22 -8.79 -28.07
C GLU A 292 30.39 -10.30 -27.89
N ILE A 293 29.39 -11.00 -27.36
CA ILE A 293 29.50 -12.45 -27.09
C ILE A 293 29.27 -13.33 -28.32
N LYS A 294 28.67 -12.77 -29.37
CA LYS A 294 28.37 -13.37 -30.68
C LYS A 294 27.41 -14.56 -30.63
N ASN A 295 27.86 -15.73 -30.17
CA ASN A 295 27.11 -16.98 -30.30
C ASN A 295 26.73 -17.53 -28.93
N THR A 296 25.43 -17.67 -28.68
CA THR A 296 24.91 -18.22 -27.42
C THR A 296 23.50 -18.78 -27.59
N LYS A 297 23.11 -19.71 -26.72
CA LYS A 297 21.72 -20.17 -26.61
C LYS A 297 21.01 -19.35 -25.55
N VAL A 298 19.80 -18.88 -25.84
CA VAL A 298 18.99 -18.13 -24.89
C VAL A 298 17.75 -18.94 -24.56
N THR A 299 17.45 -19.13 -23.28
CA THR A 299 16.17 -19.67 -22.83
C THR A 299 15.42 -18.58 -22.08
N LEU A 300 14.29 -18.13 -22.62
CA LEU A 300 13.43 -17.10 -22.04
C LEU A 300 12.30 -17.75 -21.22
N THR A 301 12.11 -17.27 -20.00
CA THR A 301 10.90 -17.49 -19.20
C THR A 301 10.27 -16.13 -18.93
N THR A 302 9.00 -15.95 -19.27
CA THR A 302 8.21 -14.78 -18.83
C THR A 302 7.41 -15.14 -17.58
N PHE A 303 7.20 -14.18 -16.69
CA PHE A 303 6.45 -14.41 -15.46
C PHE A 303 5.75 -13.15 -14.94
N HIS A 304 4.63 -13.39 -14.27
CA HIS A 304 3.87 -12.46 -13.43
C HIS A 304 3.44 -13.24 -12.18
N ILE A 305 2.16 -13.29 -11.80
CA ILE A 305 1.61 -14.27 -10.84
C ILE A 305 1.81 -15.77 -11.22
N ARG A 306 2.26 -16.07 -12.45
CA ARG A 306 2.60 -17.43 -12.94
C ARG A 306 3.69 -17.34 -14.01
N ALA A 307 4.40 -18.44 -14.26
CA ALA A 307 5.37 -18.54 -15.35
C ALA A 307 4.75 -19.07 -16.64
N ALA A 308 5.21 -18.52 -17.77
CA ALA A 308 5.06 -19.17 -19.06
C ALA A 308 6.04 -20.34 -19.21
N LYS A 309 5.76 -21.22 -20.19
CA LYS A 309 6.70 -22.29 -20.56
C LYS A 309 7.99 -21.66 -21.12
N PRO A 310 9.17 -22.15 -20.74
CA PRO A 310 10.43 -21.65 -21.30
C PRO A 310 10.50 -21.80 -22.82
N VAL A 311 10.99 -20.76 -23.50
CA VAL A 311 11.15 -20.71 -24.96
C VAL A 311 12.63 -20.55 -25.30
N ALA A 312 13.13 -21.38 -26.21
CA ALA A 312 14.53 -21.36 -26.62
C ALA A 312 14.74 -20.53 -27.89
N PHE A 313 15.82 -19.75 -27.92
CA PHE A 313 16.27 -18.93 -29.04
C PHE A 313 17.76 -19.17 -29.28
N GLU A 314 18.22 -18.94 -30.50
CA GLU A 314 19.65 -18.96 -30.84
C GLU A 314 20.12 -17.57 -31.25
N VAL A 315 21.19 -17.09 -30.61
CA VAL A 315 21.90 -15.88 -31.04
C VAL A 315 23.09 -16.31 -31.88
N LYS A 316 23.16 -15.82 -33.12
CA LYS A 316 24.23 -16.14 -34.08
C LYS A 316 24.87 -14.86 -34.59
N ASP A 317 26.19 -14.75 -34.41
CA ASP A 317 26.97 -13.55 -34.77
C ASP A 317 26.35 -12.25 -34.23
N GLY A 318 25.80 -12.32 -33.01
CA GLY A 318 25.12 -11.21 -32.33
C GLY A 318 23.69 -10.93 -32.80
N ASN A 319 23.16 -11.67 -33.77
CA ASN A 319 21.76 -11.53 -34.21
C ASN A 319 20.82 -12.24 -33.22
N TRP A 320 19.94 -11.46 -32.58
CA TRP A 320 18.91 -11.91 -31.64
C TRP A 320 17.49 -11.48 -32.06
N GLN A 321 17.27 -11.22 -33.36
CA GLN A 321 16.03 -10.65 -33.88
C GLN A 321 14.78 -11.47 -33.50
N GLU A 322 14.85 -12.79 -33.53
CA GLU A 322 13.72 -13.66 -33.16
C GLU A 322 13.30 -13.47 -31.69
N LEU A 323 14.28 -13.38 -30.78
CA LEU A 323 14.03 -13.07 -29.38
C LEU A 323 13.44 -11.66 -29.22
N ARG A 324 13.96 -10.67 -29.96
CA ARG A 324 13.45 -9.29 -29.93
C ARG A 324 11.99 -9.22 -30.36
N GLU A 325 11.64 -9.81 -31.50
CA GLU A 325 10.27 -9.85 -32.02
C GLU A 325 9.31 -10.57 -31.07
N TYR A 326 9.80 -11.55 -30.31
CA TYR A 326 9.03 -12.20 -29.25
C TYR A 326 8.80 -11.26 -28.06
N LEU A 327 9.84 -10.56 -27.59
CA LEU A 327 9.75 -9.60 -26.47
C LEU A 327 8.83 -8.40 -26.79
N GLU A 328 8.87 -7.88 -28.02
CA GLU A 328 8.02 -6.77 -28.47
C GLU A 328 6.51 -7.11 -28.50
N LYS A 329 6.16 -8.40 -28.48
CA LYS A 329 4.77 -8.88 -28.47
C LYS A 329 4.25 -9.22 -27.07
N GLN A 330 5.07 -9.09 -26.03
CA GLN A 330 4.64 -9.41 -24.67
C GLN A 330 3.57 -8.42 -24.19
N VAL A 331 2.62 -8.96 -23.44
CA VAL A 331 1.56 -8.18 -22.79
C VAL A 331 1.84 -8.17 -21.30
N TYR A 332 1.67 -6.98 -20.71
CA TYR A 332 1.97 -6.71 -19.29
C TYR A 332 0.67 -6.71 -18.50
N ASP A 333 0.55 -7.62 -17.53
CA ASP A 333 -0.69 -7.81 -16.80
C ASP A 333 -0.52 -8.53 -15.47
N GLY A 334 -1.37 -8.15 -14.51
CA GLY A 334 -1.40 -8.71 -13.17
C GLY A 334 -0.27 -8.21 -12.28
N ALA A 335 -0.29 -8.74 -11.06
CA ALA A 335 0.74 -8.53 -10.05
C ALA A 335 1.93 -9.49 -10.25
N THR A 336 2.87 -9.46 -9.31
CA THR A 336 4.11 -10.23 -9.41
C THR A 336 4.25 -11.24 -8.26
N ASP A 337 4.30 -12.54 -8.58
CA ASP A 337 4.67 -13.58 -7.62
C ASP A 337 6.13 -13.99 -7.82
N GLY A 338 6.99 -13.67 -6.85
CA GLY A 338 8.41 -14.04 -6.89
C GLY A 338 8.64 -15.56 -6.93
N ASN A 339 7.72 -16.36 -6.37
CA ASN A 339 7.79 -17.82 -6.41
C ASN A 339 7.44 -18.39 -7.79
N ALA A 340 6.82 -17.60 -8.66
CA ALA A 340 6.55 -18.01 -10.03
C ALA A 340 7.80 -17.99 -10.93
N MET A 341 8.91 -17.37 -10.51
CA MET A 341 10.13 -17.32 -11.31
C MET A 341 10.68 -18.73 -11.60
N VAL A 342 10.77 -19.09 -12.89
CA VAL A 342 11.36 -20.36 -13.35
C VAL A 342 12.70 -20.09 -14.02
N PHE A 343 13.78 -20.45 -13.32
CA PHE A 343 15.16 -20.38 -13.81
C PHE A 343 15.49 -21.60 -14.69
N PRO A 344 15.77 -21.42 -16.00
CA PRO A 344 16.09 -22.53 -16.90
C PRO A 344 17.39 -23.25 -16.50
N LYS A 345 17.35 -24.58 -16.40
CA LYS A 345 18.52 -25.38 -16.01
C LYS A 345 19.66 -25.28 -17.04
N GLY A 346 20.90 -25.28 -16.56
CA GLY A 346 22.10 -25.34 -17.39
C GLY A 346 22.48 -24.03 -18.09
N ALA A 347 21.97 -22.89 -17.60
CA ALA A 347 22.47 -21.58 -18.01
C ALA A 347 23.81 -21.28 -17.33
N ASP A 348 24.73 -20.65 -18.06
CA ASP A 348 26.01 -20.16 -17.52
C ASP A 348 25.81 -18.85 -16.73
N GLN A 349 24.73 -18.13 -17.02
CA GLN A 349 24.29 -16.93 -16.32
C GLN A 349 22.79 -16.70 -16.53
N TYR A 350 22.18 -15.93 -15.64
CA TYR A 350 20.81 -15.44 -15.79
C TYR A 350 20.78 -13.92 -15.94
N LEU A 351 19.85 -13.43 -16.76
CA LEU A 351 19.49 -12.02 -16.86
C LEU A 351 18.03 -11.88 -16.39
N LEU A 352 17.80 -11.18 -15.28
CA LEU A 352 16.46 -10.89 -14.76
C LEU A 352 16.09 -9.44 -15.10
N PHE A 353 15.02 -9.25 -15.85
CA PHE A 353 14.41 -7.94 -16.10
C PHE A 353 13.17 -7.80 -15.23
N SER A 354 13.24 -6.97 -14.18
CA SER A 354 12.16 -6.78 -13.19
C SER A 354 12.42 -5.53 -12.34
N ASP A 355 11.37 -4.98 -11.72
CA ASP A 355 11.46 -3.99 -10.64
C ASP A 355 11.71 -4.61 -9.27
N GLY A 356 11.60 -5.93 -9.12
CA GLY A 356 11.83 -6.63 -7.86
C GLY A 356 10.73 -6.43 -6.80
N ILE A 357 9.57 -5.92 -7.21
CA ILE A 357 8.39 -5.75 -6.36
C ILE A 357 7.58 -7.04 -6.48
N PHE A 358 7.49 -7.81 -5.40
CA PHE A 358 6.85 -9.14 -5.37
C PHE A 358 5.65 -9.09 -4.41
N ASN A 359 4.56 -8.50 -4.89
CA ASN A 359 3.36 -8.09 -4.14
C ASN A 359 2.19 -9.10 -4.27
N PHE A 360 2.44 -10.32 -4.75
CA PHE A 360 1.43 -11.36 -4.88
C PHE A 360 2.00 -12.76 -4.65
N GLY A 361 1.13 -13.72 -4.35
CA GLY A 361 1.48 -15.14 -4.25
C GLY A 361 0.88 -15.80 -3.02
N ALA A 362 0.66 -17.11 -3.11
CA ALA A 362 0.11 -17.92 -2.02
C ALA A 362 1.08 -18.09 -0.83
N LYS A 363 2.37 -17.84 -1.04
CA LYS A 363 3.44 -17.98 -0.04
C LYS A 363 4.34 -16.77 -0.08
N GLU A 364 4.85 -16.40 1.09
CA GLU A 364 5.90 -15.39 1.20
C GLU A 364 7.11 -15.80 0.35
N PHE A 365 7.65 -14.85 -0.41
CA PHE A 365 8.78 -15.09 -1.30
C PHE A 365 10.10 -15.16 -0.50
N ASP A 366 10.63 -16.38 -0.34
CA ASP A 366 11.90 -16.62 0.35
C ASP A 366 13.10 -16.46 -0.60
N LEU A 367 13.50 -15.21 -0.78
CA LEU A 367 14.64 -14.84 -1.62
C LEU A 367 15.98 -15.47 -1.14
N PRO A 368 16.31 -15.52 0.17
CA PRO A 368 17.51 -16.23 0.65
C PRO A 368 17.57 -17.70 0.26
N SER A 369 16.45 -18.43 0.32
CA SER A 369 16.39 -19.82 -0.12
C SER A 369 16.54 -19.96 -1.63
N LEU A 370 15.93 -19.06 -2.41
CA LEU A 370 16.12 -19.01 -3.87
C LEU A 370 17.60 -18.85 -4.22
N VAL A 371 18.27 -17.85 -3.65
CA VAL A 371 19.70 -17.57 -3.89
C VAL A 371 20.57 -18.80 -3.62
N LYS A 372 20.33 -19.52 -2.52
CA LYS A 372 21.07 -20.76 -2.18
C LYS A 372 20.87 -21.89 -3.18
N SER A 373 19.74 -21.90 -3.89
CA SER A 373 19.42 -22.93 -4.88
C SER A 373 20.05 -22.67 -6.25
N LEU A 374 20.42 -21.42 -6.54
CA LEU A 374 20.95 -21.00 -7.83
C LEU A 374 22.44 -21.36 -7.97
N GLN A 375 22.81 -21.90 -9.12
CA GLN A 375 24.18 -22.35 -9.41
C GLN A 375 24.93 -21.42 -10.36
N ALA A 376 24.24 -20.45 -10.95
CA ALA A 376 24.79 -19.51 -11.91
C ALA A 376 24.46 -18.06 -11.48
N PRO A 377 25.32 -17.09 -11.82
CA PRO A 377 25.11 -15.70 -11.44
C PRO A 377 23.85 -15.11 -12.07
N VAL A 378 23.09 -14.36 -11.28
CA VAL A 378 21.92 -13.61 -11.75
C VAL A 378 22.30 -12.15 -11.87
N SER A 379 22.40 -11.64 -13.09
CA SER A 379 22.47 -10.20 -13.31
C SER A 379 21.06 -9.65 -13.41
N VAL A 380 20.76 -8.61 -12.65
CA VAL A 380 19.44 -7.98 -12.60
C VAL A 380 19.51 -6.67 -13.35
N ILE A 381 18.52 -6.43 -14.21
CA ILE A 381 18.40 -5.25 -15.06
C ILE A 381 17.05 -4.60 -14.75
N SER A 382 17.08 -3.31 -14.43
CA SER A 382 15.87 -2.51 -14.33
C SER A 382 16.10 -1.14 -14.95
N SER A 383 15.08 -0.67 -15.68
CA SER A 383 15.00 0.66 -16.25
C SER A 383 13.87 1.50 -15.60
N LEU A 384 13.29 1.01 -14.51
CA LEU A 384 12.24 1.68 -13.76
C LEU A 384 12.81 2.55 -12.65
N GLN A 385 12.14 3.67 -12.37
CA GLN A 385 12.49 4.52 -11.24
C GLN A 385 12.01 3.95 -9.91
N VAL A 386 10.84 3.30 -9.90
CA VAL A 386 10.29 2.63 -8.73
C VAL A 386 10.67 1.15 -8.81
N ALA A 387 11.47 0.68 -7.87
CA ALA A 387 11.95 -0.70 -7.81
C ALA A 387 12.40 -1.05 -6.38
N ASN A 388 12.41 -2.33 -6.04
CA ASN A 388 13.03 -2.84 -4.82
C ASN A 388 14.52 -3.13 -5.04
N TRP A 389 15.32 -2.07 -5.10
CA TRP A 389 16.76 -2.15 -5.28
C TRP A 389 17.45 -3.00 -4.22
N ASP A 390 16.94 -3.02 -2.98
CA ASP A 390 17.50 -3.81 -1.88
C ASP A 390 17.41 -5.33 -2.20
N LYS A 391 16.22 -5.81 -2.59
CA LYS A 391 16.01 -7.22 -3.02
C LYS A 391 16.80 -7.55 -4.30
N LEU A 392 16.80 -6.65 -5.29
CA LEU A 392 17.53 -6.85 -6.54
C LEU A 392 19.06 -6.90 -6.34
N GLN A 393 19.60 -6.01 -5.50
CA GLN A 393 21.01 -5.96 -5.12
C GLN A 393 21.43 -7.20 -4.33
N TYR A 394 20.56 -7.69 -3.44
CA TYR A 394 20.80 -8.95 -2.72
C TYR A 394 20.88 -10.13 -3.69
N LEU A 395 19.89 -10.28 -4.59
CA LEU A 395 19.87 -11.37 -5.57
C LEU A 395 21.12 -11.35 -6.48
N ALA A 396 21.46 -10.19 -7.03
CA ALA A 396 22.64 -10.05 -7.89
C ALA A 396 23.93 -10.31 -7.11
N GLY A 397 24.11 -9.65 -5.96
CA GLY A 397 25.32 -9.75 -5.16
C GLY A 397 25.57 -11.15 -4.61
N ALA A 398 24.53 -11.81 -4.11
CA ALA A 398 24.65 -13.12 -3.46
C ALA A 398 24.85 -14.28 -4.45
N THR A 399 24.48 -14.10 -5.72
CA THR A 399 24.75 -15.07 -6.81
C THR A 399 26.02 -14.76 -7.59
N GLY A 400 26.68 -13.62 -7.34
CA GLY A 400 27.87 -13.17 -8.07
C GLY A 400 27.56 -12.53 -9.44
N GLY A 401 26.30 -12.15 -9.68
CA GLY A 401 25.89 -11.35 -10.83
C GLY A 401 26.08 -9.85 -10.62
N ALA A 402 25.51 -9.05 -11.54
CA ALA A 402 25.58 -7.60 -11.51
C ALA A 402 24.21 -6.96 -11.36
N LEU A 403 24.11 -5.87 -10.58
CA LEU A 403 22.94 -4.99 -10.61
C LEU A 403 23.16 -3.92 -11.68
N ILE A 404 22.22 -3.80 -12.60
CA ILE A 404 22.25 -2.84 -13.71
C ILE A 404 21.02 -1.95 -13.61
N ASN A 405 21.25 -0.69 -13.24
CA ASN A 405 20.23 0.33 -13.10
C ASN A 405 20.31 1.29 -14.30
N LEU A 406 19.48 1.07 -15.32
CA LEU A 406 19.47 1.86 -16.57
C LEU A 406 18.83 3.26 -16.41
N THR A 407 18.35 3.60 -15.21
CA THR A 407 17.91 4.96 -14.88
C THR A 407 19.09 5.88 -14.54
N THR A 408 20.19 5.32 -14.03
CA THR A 408 21.38 6.06 -13.58
C THR A 408 22.65 5.70 -14.37
N GLN A 409 22.75 4.48 -14.89
CA GLN A 409 23.91 3.99 -15.65
C GLN A 409 23.74 4.21 -17.16
N GLY A 410 24.83 4.57 -17.83
CA GLY A 410 24.90 4.57 -19.29
C GLY A 410 25.11 3.17 -19.87
N LEU A 411 24.93 3.06 -21.19
CA LEU A 411 25.12 1.81 -21.92
C LEU A 411 26.54 1.22 -21.76
N PRO A 412 27.64 2.01 -21.83
CA PRO A 412 29.00 1.47 -21.65
C PRO A 412 29.21 0.87 -20.24
N GLU A 413 28.68 1.51 -19.20
CA GLU A 413 28.80 1.05 -17.82
C GLU A 413 28.00 -0.26 -17.60
N ALA A 414 26.77 -0.31 -18.13
CA ALA A 414 25.92 -1.49 -18.07
C ALA A 414 26.54 -2.69 -18.80
N LEU A 415 27.09 -2.48 -20.01
CA LEU A 415 27.77 -3.52 -20.77
C LEU A 415 29.02 -4.04 -20.04
N LYS A 416 29.80 -3.12 -19.45
CA LYS A 416 30.97 -3.46 -18.64
C LYS A 416 30.59 -4.35 -17.45
N ALA A 417 29.48 -4.07 -16.77
CA ALA A 417 28.99 -4.89 -15.64
C ALA A 417 28.64 -6.33 -16.05
N LEU A 418 28.10 -6.52 -17.26
CA LEU A 418 27.81 -7.86 -17.80
C LEU A 418 29.10 -8.60 -18.21
N ARG A 419 30.07 -7.92 -18.81
CA ARG A 419 31.24 -8.55 -19.45
C ARG A 419 32.47 -8.69 -18.55
N TYR A 420 32.57 -7.95 -17.46
CA TYR A 420 33.76 -7.95 -16.60
C TYR A 420 33.42 -8.32 -15.16
N GLN A 421 34.35 -9.02 -14.50
CA GLN A 421 34.23 -9.35 -13.08
C GLN A 421 34.40 -8.07 -12.23
N SER A 422 33.47 -7.84 -11.31
CA SER A 422 33.54 -6.76 -10.32
C SER A 422 34.62 -7.05 -9.28
N PHE A 423 35.30 -6.01 -8.80
CA PHE A 423 36.15 -6.15 -7.61
C PHE A 423 35.30 -6.39 -6.37
N GLN A 424 35.92 -7.04 -5.39
CA GLN A 424 35.36 -7.30 -4.09
C GLN A 424 36.29 -6.78 -3.00
N LEU A 425 35.70 -6.39 -1.88
CA LEU A 425 36.43 -6.21 -0.63
C LEU A 425 36.88 -7.59 -0.13
N LEU A 426 38.19 -7.80 -0.02
CA LEU A 426 38.78 -9.05 0.47
C LEU A 426 38.95 -9.06 1.98
N GLY A 427 39.01 -7.88 2.60
CA GLY A 427 38.98 -7.70 4.05
C GLY A 427 39.62 -6.40 4.51
N TYR A 428 39.60 -6.21 5.83
CA TYR A 428 40.32 -5.15 6.54
C TYR A 428 41.31 -5.77 7.50
N LYS A 429 42.46 -5.11 7.68
CA LYS A 429 43.44 -5.44 8.72
C LYS A 429 43.78 -4.18 9.51
N VAL A 430 43.49 -4.19 10.82
CA VAL A 430 43.91 -3.11 11.73
C VAL A 430 45.39 -3.31 12.06
N LYS A 431 46.26 -2.42 11.57
CA LYS A 431 47.72 -2.46 11.76
C LYS A 431 48.12 -1.85 13.11
N SER A 432 47.44 -0.80 13.53
CA SER A 432 47.61 -0.13 14.83
C SER A 432 46.30 0.54 15.28
N GLY A 433 46.16 0.80 16.57
CA GLY A 433 44.94 1.37 17.15
C GLY A 433 43.78 0.38 17.27
N ASN A 434 42.57 0.90 17.44
CA ASN A 434 41.35 0.12 17.60
C ASN A 434 40.22 0.70 16.74
N VAL A 435 39.84 -0.05 15.72
CA VAL A 435 38.67 0.20 14.88
C VAL A 435 37.80 -1.04 14.87
N THR A 436 36.50 -0.85 15.09
CA THR A 436 35.50 -1.94 15.08
C THR A 436 34.33 -1.59 14.17
N ASN A 437 33.47 -2.58 13.90
CA ASN A 437 32.23 -2.41 13.16
C ASN A 437 32.43 -1.69 11.81
N ILE A 438 33.40 -2.17 11.04
CA ILE A 438 33.72 -1.61 9.72
C ILE A 438 32.78 -2.23 8.68
N TYR A 439 32.09 -1.37 7.93
CA TYR A 439 31.17 -1.75 6.87
C TYR A 439 31.51 -1.01 5.57
N PRO A 440 31.34 -1.65 4.40
CA PRO A 440 30.81 -3.01 4.21
C PRO A 440 31.81 -4.11 4.59
N GLN A 441 31.41 -5.36 4.81
CA GLN A 441 32.32 -6.48 5.14
C GLN A 441 32.82 -7.24 3.89
N LYS A 442 33.74 -8.21 4.09
CA LYS A 442 34.34 -9.05 3.04
C LYS A 442 33.27 -9.60 2.08
N GLY A 443 33.57 -9.57 0.78
CA GLY A 443 32.69 -10.01 -0.30
C GLY A 443 31.83 -8.89 -0.91
N ALA A 444 31.79 -7.71 -0.28
CA ALA A 444 31.11 -6.55 -0.85
C ALA A 444 31.67 -6.18 -2.22
N LEU A 445 30.79 -5.94 -3.19
CA LEU A 445 31.18 -5.45 -4.51
C LEU A 445 31.75 -4.04 -4.41
N VAL A 446 32.76 -3.78 -5.22
CA VAL A 446 33.51 -2.51 -5.21
C VAL A 446 33.40 -1.88 -6.59
N GLY A 447 32.75 -0.72 -6.64
CA GLY A 447 32.69 0.15 -7.82
C GLY A 447 33.99 0.94 -8.00
N GLU A 448 34.01 1.94 -8.86
CA GLU A 448 35.24 2.74 -9.08
C GLU A 448 35.65 3.58 -7.87
N ASN A 449 34.66 4.05 -7.09
CA ASN A 449 34.85 4.61 -5.76
C ASN A 449 34.45 3.57 -4.72
N PHE A 450 35.29 3.41 -3.69
CA PHE A 450 35.01 2.55 -2.56
C PHE A 450 34.86 3.37 -1.28
N THR A 451 33.67 3.27 -0.66
CA THR A 451 33.33 3.97 0.57
C THR A 451 33.12 2.97 1.71
N PHE A 452 33.64 3.28 2.89
CA PHE A 452 33.45 2.47 4.09
C PHE A 452 33.34 3.35 5.33
N ALA A 453 32.72 2.82 6.38
CA ALA A 453 32.59 3.50 7.67
C ALA A 453 32.87 2.53 8.81
N GLY A 454 33.33 3.05 9.95
CA GLY A 454 33.64 2.26 11.13
C GLY A 454 33.58 3.08 12.42
N GLN A 455 33.80 2.42 13.54
CA GLN A 455 33.89 3.07 14.85
C GLN A 455 35.35 3.10 15.30
N LEU A 456 35.83 4.29 15.67
CA LEU A 456 37.20 4.53 16.11
C LEU A 456 37.23 4.66 17.63
N SER A 457 37.92 3.77 18.33
CA SER A 457 38.00 3.83 19.80
C SER A 457 39.31 4.44 20.30
N SER A 458 40.41 4.30 19.56
CA SER A 458 41.72 4.89 19.87
C SER A 458 41.88 6.31 19.31
N GLU A 459 42.82 7.10 19.84
CA GLU A 459 43.11 8.46 19.30
C GLU A 459 43.57 8.43 17.84
N GLU A 460 44.32 7.40 17.47
CA GLU A 460 44.77 7.13 16.11
C GLU A 460 44.60 5.64 15.82
N ALA A 461 44.27 5.30 14.57
CA ALA A 461 44.30 3.92 14.08
C ALA A 461 44.68 3.85 12.61
N THR A 462 45.40 2.78 12.24
CA THR A 462 45.77 2.51 10.85
C THR A 462 45.09 1.23 10.37
N VAL A 463 44.31 1.34 9.30
CA VAL A 463 43.55 0.24 8.68
C VAL A 463 44.09 -0.01 7.29
N VAL A 464 44.35 -1.28 6.98
CA VAL A 464 44.71 -1.74 5.64
C VAL A 464 43.48 -2.32 4.98
N VAL A 465 43.10 -1.76 3.83
CA VAL A 465 41.97 -2.20 3.01
C VAL A 465 42.51 -3.05 1.85
N SER A 466 42.04 -4.28 1.72
CA SER A 466 42.45 -5.19 0.63
C SER A 466 41.29 -5.41 -0.34
N LEU A 467 41.49 -5.07 -1.62
CA LEU A 467 40.49 -5.16 -2.69
C LEU A 467 41.02 -6.04 -3.83
N GLY A 468 40.15 -6.77 -4.52
CA GLY A 468 40.57 -7.58 -5.66
C GLY A 468 39.51 -8.58 -6.10
N TYR A 469 39.97 -9.72 -6.62
CA TYR A 469 39.10 -10.83 -7.01
C TYR A 469 39.09 -11.89 -5.92
N PRO A 470 38.08 -12.79 -5.87
CA PRO A 470 38.09 -13.93 -4.97
C PRO A 470 39.45 -14.65 -4.99
N GLY A 471 40.13 -14.68 -3.83
CA GLY A 471 41.43 -15.32 -3.66
C GLY A 471 42.65 -14.54 -4.21
N LYS A 472 42.48 -13.35 -4.78
CA LYS A 472 43.59 -12.55 -5.34
C LYS A 472 43.44 -11.06 -4.99
N VAL A 473 44.31 -10.57 -4.11
CA VAL A 473 44.45 -9.15 -3.80
C VAL A 473 45.07 -8.43 -5.00
N ILE A 474 44.45 -7.33 -5.42
CA ILE A 474 44.92 -6.48 -6.53
C ILE A 474 45.34 -5.11 -6.00
N VAL A 475 44.57 -4.56 -5.06
CA VAL A 475 44.85 -3.26 -4.43
C VAL A 475 44.90 -3.44 -2.92
N GLU A 476 45.93 -2.90 -2.31
CA GLU A 476 46.05 -2.81 -0.86
C GLU A 476 46.37 -1.36 -0.49
N LYS A 477 45.60 -0.77 0.42
CA LYS A 477 45.77 0.63 0.82
C LYS A 477 45.80 0.76 2.32
N GLU A 478 46.87 1.36 2.83
CA GLU A 478 47.03 1.72 4.23
C GLU A 478 46.45 3.12 4.46
N LEU A 479 45.51 3.22 5.41
CA LEU A 479 44.74 4.43 5.71
C LEU A 479 44.82 4.70 7.22
N THR A 480 45.31 5.89 7.59
CA THR A 480 45.46 6.32 8.98
C THR A 480 44.39 7.34 9.34
N PHE A 481 43.65 7.06 10.40
CA PHE A 481 42.58 7.89 10.94
C PHE A 481 42.99 8.46 12.30
N ASN A 482 42.74 9.75 12.49
CA ASN A 482 42.93 10.44 13.76
C ASN A 482 41.56 10.88 14.29
N LYS A 483 41.30 10.79 15.59
CA LYS A 483 40.08 11.34 16.18
C LYS A 483 39.99 12.85 15.94
N ASN A 484 38.79 13.31 15.62
CA ASN A 484 38.50 14.73 15.42
C ASN A 484 37.50 15.20 16.48
N ASN A 485 38.03 15.84 17.53
CA ASN A 485 37.22 16.41 18.61
C ASN A 485 36.72 17.83 18.32
N THR A 486 37.12 18.42 17.19
CA THR A 486 36.66 19.76 16.76
C THR A 486 35.53 19.70 15.74
N ALA A 487 35.10 18.49 15.36
CA ALA A 487 33.95 18.26 14.48
C ALA A 487 32.68 18.90 15.07
N GLY A 488 31.90 19.56 14.21
CA GLY A 488 30.61 20.12 14.61
C GLY A 488 29.59 19.02 14.94
N ALA A 489 28.56 19.37 15.72
CA ALA A 489 27.49 18.43 16.06
C ALA A 489 26.78 17.83 14.83
N GLY A 490 26.65 18.62 13.75
CA GLY A 490 26.09 18.17 12.47
C GLY A 490 26.96 17.12 11.77
N GLU A 491 28.28 17.34 11.71
CA GLU A 491 29.23 16.41 11.11
C GLU A 491 29.25 15.07 11.85
N PHE A 492 29.28 15.10 13.19
CA PHE A 492 29.16 13.89 14.01
C PHE A 492 27.85 13.13 13.75
N ALA A 493 26.73 13.84 13.71
CA ALA A 493 25.42 13.23 13.47
C ALA A 493 25.33 12.62 12.06
N LEU A 494 25.98 13.22 11.06
CA LEU A 494 26.07 12.69 9.70
C LEU A 494 26.92 11.42 9.64
N LEU A 495 28.15 11.43 10.16
CA LEU A 495 29.03 10.25 10.14
C LEU A 495 28.43 9.06 10.91
N ARG A 496 27.77 9.34 12.04
CA ARG A 496 27.00 8.33 12.78
C ARG A 496 25.91 7.69 11.93
N ARG A 497 25.23 8.46 11.07
CA ARG A 497 24.16 7.98 10.18
C ARG A 497 24.71 7.21 9.00
N ILE A 498 25.73 7.72 8.31
CA ILE A 498 26.43 7.00 7.22
C ILE A 498 26.92 5.63 7.70
N TRP A 499 27.47 5.55 8.92
CA TRP A 499 27.86 4.27 9.51
C TRP A 499 26.66 3.31 9.67
N ALA A 500 25.54 3.82 10.16
CA ALA A 500 24.33 3.02 10.37
C ALA A 500 23.69 2.58 9.04
N GLU A 501 23.69 3.43 8.01
CA GLU A 501 23.26 3.09 6.65
C GLU A 501 24.12 1.97 6.07
N LYS A 502 25.45 2.04 6.20
CA LYS A 502 26.34 0.95 5.75
C LYS A 502 26.13 -0.35 6.54
N LYS A 503 25.76 -0.26 7.82
CA LYS A 503 25.36 -1.42 8.63
C LYS A 503 24.03 -2.02 8.14
N ILE A 504 23.04 -1.19 7.84
CA ILE A 504 21.76 -1.63 7.26
C ILE A 504 22.00 -2.33 5.91
N ALA A 505 22.79 -1.72 5.02
CA ALA A 505 23.15 -2.31 3.73
C ALA A 505 23.92 -3.65 3.89
N GLN A 506 24.74 -3.78 4.94
CA GLN A 506 25.39 -5.06 5.27
C GLN A 506 24.37 -6.11 5.71
N LEU A 507 23.45 -5.77 6.61
CA LEU A 507 22.41 -6.69 7.08
C LEU A 507 21.50 -7.16 5.92
N GLN A 508 21.13 -6.24 5.03
CA GLN A 508 20.38 -6.56 3.81
C GLN A 508 21.16 -7.53 2.92
N ARG A 509 22.46 -7.28 2.71
CA ARG A 509 23.34 -8.18 1.94
C ARG A 509 23.45 -9.59 2.55
N GLU A 510 23.39 -9.69 3.86
CA GLU A 510 23.44 -10.97 4.58
C GLU A 510 22.10 -11.70 4.60
N GLY A 511 21.02 -11.08 4.12
CA GLY A 511 19.66 -11.62 4.24
C GLY A 511 19.19 -11.66 5.69
N ALA A 512 19.61 -10.68 6.52
CA ALA A 512 19.18 -10.57 7.90
C ALA A 512 17.65 -10.38 8.00
N LEU A 513 17.09 -10.75 9.16
CA LEU A 513 15.66 -10.57 9.40
C LEU A 513 15.31 -9.07 9.40
N ALA A 514 14.16 -8.71 8.81
CA ALA A 514 13.68 -7.33 8.74
C ALA A 514 13.71 -6.62 10.10
N LYS A 515 13.27 -7.31 11.17
CA LYS A 515 13.27 -6.78 12.54
C LYS A 515 14.64 -6.28 13.03
N ASP A 516 15.72 -6.90 12.58
CA ASP A 516 17.09 -6.55 13.00
C ASP A 516 17.57 -5.31 12.23
N ILE A 517 17.18 -5.18 10.97
CA ILE A 517 17.37 -3.96 10.15
C ILE A 517 16.57 -2.80 10.76
N ASP A 518 15.31 -3.03 11.09
CA ASP A 518 14.41 -2.02 11.64
C ASP A 518 14.88 -1.54 13.03
N ALA A 519 15.47 -2.42 13.84
CA ALA A 519 16.06 -2.03 15.12
C ALA A 519 17.21 -1.03 14.95
N VAL A 520 18.07 -1.22 13.94
CA VAL A 520 19.13 -0.25 13.59
C VAL A 520 18.50 1.05 13.10
N GLY A 521 17.47 0.99 12.23
CA GLY A 521 16.74 2.16 11.77
C GLY A 521 16.20 3.02 12.91
N ARG A 522 15.50 2.41 13.88
CA ARG A 522 14.97 3.11 15.07
C ARG A 522 16.07 3.72 15.93
N GLN A 523 17.17 3.01 16.15
CA GLN A 523 18.26 3.50 16.99
C GLN A 523 18.98 4.71 16.38
N TYR A 524 19.12 4.75 15.06
CA TYR A 524 19.93 5.74 14.36
C TYR A 524 19.13 6.83 13.64
N GLY A 525 17.79 6.72 13.60
CA GLY A 525 16.94 7.72 12.96
C GLY A 525 16.84 7.55 11.45
N ILE A 526 16.89 6.30 10.96
CA ILE A 526 16.83 5.96 9.53
C ILE A 526 15.51 5.24 9.25
N VAL A 527 14.80 5.67 8.21
CA VAL A 527 13.56 5.03 7.76
C VAL A 527 13.89 3.77 6.98
N THR A 528 13.42 2.63 7.48
CA THR A 528 13.48 1.31 6.81
C THR A 528 12.07 0.89 6.40
N GLU A 529 11.91 -0.25 5.71
CA GLU A 529 10.58 -0.75 5.30
C GLU A 529 9.64 -1.01 6.50
N GLY A 530 10.19 -1.39 7.67
CA GLY A 530 9.42 -1.63 8.89
C GLY A 530 9.32 -0.45 9.87
N ASN A 531 9.85 0.73 9.50
CA ASN A 531 9.84 1.92 10.36
C ASN A 531 9.13 3.11 9.70
N SER A 532 8.73 4.08 10.52
CA SER A 532 8.15 5.36 10.09
C SER A 532 8.70 6.51 10.90
N LEU A 533 8.67 7.73 10.36
CA LEU A 533 8.89 8.98 11.08
C LEU A 533 7.53 9.57 11.47
N ILE A 534 7.29 9.76 12.76
CA ILE A 534 6.05 10.36 13.27
C ILE A 534 6.35 11.70 13.95
N VAL A 535 5.60 12.73 13.59
CA VAL A 535 5.60 14.05 14.24
C VAL A 535 4.29 14.16 15.03
N LEU A 536 4.39 14.32 16.35
CA LEU A 536 3.23 14.55 17.21
C LEU A 536 3.27 15.94 17.85
N GLU A 537 2.09 16.56 17.97
CA GLU A 537 1.91 17.87 18.58
C GLU A 537 2.08 17.84 20.11
N THR A 538 1.36 16.94 20.80
CA THR A 538 1.22 17.00 22.27
C THR A 538 2.09 15.98 23.00
N ILE A 539 2.63 16.36 24.16
CA ILE A 539 3.39 15.44 25.04
C ILE A 539 2.53 14.26 25.52
N ALA A 540 1.24 14.49 25.71
CA ALA A 540 0.28 13.46 26.11
C ALA A 540 0.19 12.32 25.09
N ASP A 541 0.31 12.63 23.80
CA ASP A 541 0.28 11.62 22.74
C ASP A 541 1.56 10.77 22.74
N TYR A 542 2.73 11.39 22.94
CA TYR A 542 3.97 10.65 23.13
C TYR A 542 3.87 9.67 24.32
N VAL A 543 3.34 10.11 25.46
CA VAL A 543 3.12 9.25 26.64
C VAL A 543 2.12 8.14 26.35
N ARG A 544 0.98 8.46 25.72
CA ARG A 544 -0.09 7.52 25.38
C ARG A 544 0.40 6.37 24.50
N TYR A 545 1.19 6.69 23.47
CA TYR A 545 1.73 5.70 22.53
C TYR A 545 3.10 5.15 22.93
N GLN A 546 3.66 5.61 24.05
CA GLN A 546 5.01 5.23 24.54
C GLN A 546 6.11 5.54 23.51
N ILE A 547 5.90 6.60 22.75
CA ILE A 547 6.84 7.08 21.74
C ILE A 547 7.80 8.04 22.45
N THR A 548 9.11 7.77 22.34
CA THR A 548 10.12 8.67 22.90
C THR A 548 10.12 9.96 22.07
N PRO A 549 9.83 11.14 22.67
CA PRO A 549 9.73 12.37 21.90
C PRO A 549 11.10 12.96 21.54
N PRO A 550 11.15 14.01 20.69
CA PRO A 550 12.35 14.79 20.47
C PRO A 550 12.96 15.35 21.78
N LYS A 551 14.26 15.67 21.75
CA LYS A 551 15.03 16.11 22.93
C LYS A 551 14.37 17.26 23.71
N GLU A 552 13.64 18.14 23.03
CA GLU A 552 12.95 19.28 23.64
C GLU A 552 11.83 18.88 24.62
N LEU A 553 11.22 17.70 24.46
CA LEU A 553 10.12 17.19 25.29
C LEU A 553 10.51 16.02 26.22
N GLN A 554 11.74 15.53 26.12
CA GLN A 554 12.18 14.29 26.79
C GLN A 554 12.03 14.34 28.32
N ARG A 555 12.40 15.47 28.95
CA ARG A 555 12.31 15.64 30.41
C ARG A 555 10.87 15.57 30.93
N GLU A 556 9.94 16.17 30.21
CA GLU A 556 8.51 16.17 30.58
C GLU A 556 7.89 14.78 30.38
N TYR A 557 8.25 14.10 29.29
CA TYR A 557 7.85 12.72 29.03
C TYR A 557 8.28 11.76 30.15
N GLU A 558 9.55 11.80 30.55
CA GLU A 558 10.08 10.95 31.63
C GLU A 558 9.33 11.17 32.95
N HIS A 559 8.94 12.42 33.26
CA HIS A 559 8.14 12.73 34.44
C HIS A 559 6.74 12.09 34.39
N LEU A 560 6.08 12.15 33.23
CA LEU A 560 4.71 11.61 33.05
C LEU A 560 4.67 10.08 32.97
N VAL A 561 5.65 9.45 32.30
CA VAL A 561 5.73 7.98 32.15
C VAL A 561 5.93 7.28 33.50
N ASN A 562 6.72 7.87 34.40
CA ASN A 562 6.98 7.29 35.72
C ASN A 562 5.75 7.26 36.64
N LYS A 563 4.68 8.00 36.30
CA LYS A 563 3.39 7.98 37.02
C LYS A 563 2.42 6.91 36.49
N GLY A 564 2.71 6.27 35.34
CA GLY A 564 1.76 5.45 34.57
C GLY A 564 2.07 3.96 34.45
N LYS A 565 2.93 3.38 35.29
CA LYS A 565 3.25 1.93 35.26
C LYS A 565 2.60 1.18 36.42
N GLN A 566 1.28 1.02 36.36
CA GLN A 566 0.48 -0.03 36.99
C GLN A 566 -0.94 0.09 36.40
N ASP A 567 -1.35 -0.82 35.51
CA ASP A 567 -2.76 -1.18 35.19
C ASP A 567 -3.00 -1.86 33.82
N LYS A 568 -1.99 -2.27 33.04
CA LYS A 568 -2.23 -3.00 31.77
C LYS A 568 -2.97 -4.34 31.91
N ASP A 569 -2.70 -5.09 32.99
CA ASP A 569 -3.36 -6.38 33.22
C ASP A 569 -4.79 -6.22 33.76
N LYS A 570 -5.04 -5.13 34.49
CA LYS A 570 -6.37 -4.77 35.00
C LYS A 570 -7.29 -4.33 33.87
N GLU A 571 -6.80 -3.47 32.97
CA GLU A 571 -7.55 -3.01 31.80
C GLU A 571 -7.95 -4.15 30.86
N LYS A 572 -7.05 -5.13 30.64
CA LYS A 572 -7.33 -6.30 29.80
C LYS A 572 -8.44 -7.17 30.40
N LYS A 573 -8.44 -7.35 31.72
CA LYS A 573 -9.48 -8.09 32.44
C LYS A 573 -10.83 -7.37 32.38
N GLU A 574 -10.84 -6.06 32.63
CA GLU A 574 -12.05 -5.23 32.54
C GLU A 574 -12.68 -5.26 31.14
N HIS A 575 -11.85 -5.23 30.09
CA HIS A 575 -12.31 -5.37 28.70
C HIS A 575 -12.96 -6.73 28.44
N LEU A 576 -12.31 -7.83 28.83
CA LEU A 576 -12.89 -9.17 28.64
C LEU A 576 -14.20 -9.33 29.43
N ASP A 577 -14.28 -8.81 30.65
CA ASP A 577 -15.52 -8.84 31.43
C ASP A 577 -16.66 -8.02 30.77
N TYR A 578 -16.33 -6.93 30.07
CA TYR A 578 -17.30 -6.20 29.23
C TYR A 578 -17.81 -7.06 28.07
N VAL A 579 -16.94 -7.76 27.35
CA VAL A 579 -17.35 -8.65 26.26
C VAL A 579 -18.20 -9.81 26.78
N VAL A 580 -17.86 -10.37 27.95
CA VAL A 580 -18.67 -11.41 28.61
C VAL A 580 -20.07 -10.90 28.91
N LYS A 581 -20.22 -9.67 29.42
CA LYS A 581 -21.53 -9.07 29.68
C LYS A 581 -22.37 -8.93 28.40
N LEU A 582 -21.76 -8.57 27.27
CA LEU A 582 -22.45 -8.54 25.98
C LEU A 582 -22.90 -9.94 25.55
N SER A 583 -22.03 -10.94 25.70
CA SER A 583 -22.36 -12.34 25.42
C SER A 583 -23.49 -12.87 26.30
N GLU A 584 -23.50 -12.55 27.59
CA GLU A 584 -24.59 -12.93 28.51
C GLU A 584 -25.93 -12.30 28.12
N ALA A 585 -25.93 -11.04 27.66
CA ALA A 585 -27.13 -10.38 27.16
C ALA A 585 -27.66 -11.07 25.89
N GLN A 586 -26.78 -11.48 24.97
CA GLN A 586 -27.15 -12.28 23.80
C GLN A 586 -27.71 -13.65 24.22
N SER A 587 -27.06 -14.37 25.14
CA SER A 587 -27.57 -15.64 25.67
C SER A 587 -28.96 -15.48 26.28
N LYS A 588 -29.23 -14.36 26.97
CA LYS A 588 -30.57 -14.07 27.52
C LYS A 588 -31.60 -13.89 26.40
N TRP A 589 -31.27 -13.13 25.35
CA TRP A 589 -32.11 -13.01 24.15
C TRP A 589 -32.35 -14.38 23.51
N TRP A 590 -31.30 -15.17 23.29
CA TRP A 590 -31.40 -16.49 22.68
C TRP A 590 -32.27 -17.46 23.51
N ASN A 591 -32.21 -17.39 24.85
CA ASN A 591 -33.06 -18.20 25.72
C ASN A 591 -34.51 -17.69 25.83
N THR A 592 -34.82 -16.49 25.31
CA THR A 592 -36.18 -15.95 25.30
C THR A 592 -37.03 -16.66 24.24
N SER A 593 -38.30 -16.93 24.58
CA SER A 593 -39.27 -17.48 23.62
C SER A 593 -40.05 -16.34 22.98
N PHE A 594 -39.94 -16.22 21.66
CA PHE A 594 -40.66 -15.22 20.88
C PHE A 594 -41.88 -15.82 20.17
N PRO A 595 -42.90 -15.01 19.86
CA PRO A 595 -44.08 -15.46 19.14
C PRO A 595 -43.76 -15.92 17.70
N ILE A 596 -44.63 -16.76 17.13
CA ILE A 596 -44.54 -17.28 15.75
C ILE A 596 -45.56 -16.48 14.90
N SER A 597 -45.28 -16.24 13.62
CA SER A 597 -46.14 -15.45 12.71
C SER A 597 -47.64 -15.79 12.83
N GLY A 598 -48.49 -14.76 12.79
CA GLY A 598 -49.94 -14.86 12.99
C GLY A 598 -50.46 -14.57 14.41
N THR A 599 -49.60 -14.20 15.37
CA THR A 599 -50.01 -13.88 16.76
C THR A 599 -49.99 -12.39 17.10
N LYS A 600 -49.69 -11.49 16.15
CA LYS A 600 -49.74 -10.04 16.42
C LYS A 600 -51.14 -9.65 16.91
N PRO A 601 -51.29 -9.03 18.09
CA PRO A 601 -52.59 -8.50 18.48
C PRO A 601 -52.98 -7.41 17.47
N VAL A 602 -54.13 -7.59 16.83
CA VAL A 602 -54.72 -6.59 15.94
C VAL A 602 -54.77 -5.27 16.71
N LYS A 603 -54.08 -4.24 16.23
CA LYS A 603 -54.24 -2.87 16.72
C LYS A 603 -55.69 -2.50 16.43
N ASN A 604 -56.56 -2.56 17.44
CA ASN A 604 -57.91 -2.05 17.35
C ASN A 604 -57.85 -0.54 17.11
N THR A 605 -58.01 -0.14 15.86
CA THR A 605 -58.40 1.20 15.47
C THR A 605 -59.87 1.41 15.87
N ALA A 606 -60.08 1.96 17.06
CA ALA A 606 -61.35 2.58 17.45
C ALA A 606 -61.07 3.73 18.43
N GLU A 607 -61.06 4.93 17.85
CA GLU A 607 -61.35 6.26 18.43
C GLU A 607 -61.12 6.51 19.92
N ARG A 608 -60.15 7.39 20.21
CA ARG A 608 -60.40 8.55 21.06
C ARG A 608 -59.51 9.73 20.67
N SER A 609 -60.17 10.78 20.22
CA SER A 609 -59.69 12.13 19.94
C SER A 609 -59.07 12.81 21.16
N SER A 610 -57.92 13.46 20.98
CA SER A 610 -57.61 14.78 21.57
C SER A 610 -56.26 15.30 21.05
N ASP A 611 -56.33 16.36 20.27
CA ASP A 611 -55.41 17.52 20.16
C ASP A 611 -53.88 17.29 20.20
N GLU A 612 -53.27 17.46 19.02
CA GLU A 612 -51.86 17.82 18.87
C GLU A 612 -51.64 19.32 19.16
N SER A 613 -50.89 19.62 20.22
CA SER A 613 -50.00 20.80 20.25
C SER A 613 -48.94 20.69 21.36
N THR A 614 -47.68 20.51 20.94
CA THR A 614 -46.43 21.09 21.49
C THR A 614 -46.28 21.38 23.00
N ALA A 615 -45.44 20.59 23.67
CA ALA A 615 -44.46 20.96 24.72
C ALA A 615 -43.65 19.69 25.05
N GLY A 616 -42.30 19.62 25.03
CA GLY A 616 -41.30 20.55 25.52
C GLY A 616 -40.42 19.77 26.52
N ILE A 617 -39.40 19.05 26.05
CA ILE A 617 -38.42 18.39 26.94
C ILE A 617 -37.32 19.39 27.28
N ASN A 618 -37.34 19.83 28.53
CA ASN A 618 -36.22 20.46 29.21
C ASN A 618 -35.15 19.41 29.54
N MET A 619 -33.95 19.54 28.99
CA MET A 619 -32.74 19.21 29.75
C MET A 619 -31.71 20.32 29.58
N ARG A 620 -31.33 20.88 30.74
CA ARG A 620 -30.40 21.98 30.93
C ARG A 620 -28.98 21.57 30.54
N THR A 621 -28.40 22.28 29.59
CA THR A 621 -26.94 22.43 29.46
C THR A 621 -26.52 23.72 30.17
N SER A 622 -25.69 23.59 31.19
CA SER A 622 -24.98 24.69 31.83
C SER A 622 -23.56 24.76 31.29
N VAL A 623 -23.23 25.72 30.43
CA VAL A 623 -21.93 26.41 30.43
C VAL A 623 -22.13 27.82 29.90
N SER A 624 -21.68 28.79 30.70
CA SER A 624 -21.64 30.22 30.43
C SER A 624 -20.92 30.57 29.13
N SER A 625 -21.57 31.40 28.29
CA SER A 625 -20.90 32.20 27.27
C SER A 625 -21.17 33.68 27.54
N SER A 626 -20.07 34.42 27.67
CA SER A 626 -20.02 35.86 27.80
C SER A 626 -20.70 36.57 26.62
N THR A 627 -21.54 37.53 26.98
CA THR A 627 -22.28 38.47 26.15
C THR A 627 -21.36 39.36 25.32
N LEU A 628 -21.68 39.57 24.05
CA LEU A 628 -21.54 40.86 23.38
C LEU A 628 -22.60 40.97 22.28
N ALA A 629 -23.48 41.94 22.45
CA ALA A 629 -24.56 42.30 21.55
C ALA A 629 -24.06 42.99 20.28
N ILE A 630 -24.85 42.94 19.20
CA ILE A 630 -25.29 44.12 18.45
C ILE A 630 -26.56 43.75 17.66
N ARG A 631 -27.57 44.63 17.81
CA ARG A 631 -28.85 44.68 17.12
C ARG A 631 -28.69 45.09 15.65
N GLY A 632 -29.51 44.51 14.77
CA GLY A 632 -30.63 45.26 14.20
C GLY A 632 -30.63 45.62 12.70
N ILE A 633 -31.68 45.10 12.05
CA ILE A 633 -32.55 45.73 11.04
C ILE A 633 -32.08 45.73 9.57
N GLY A 634 -32.96 45.21 8.69
CA GLY A 634 -32.92 45.43 7.25
C GLY A 634 -33.81 44.48 6.44
N SER A 635 -35.14 44.69 6.49
CA SER A 635 -36.17 44.05 5.68
C SER A 635 -36.09 44.41 4.19
N ILE A 636 -36.33 43.46 3.28
CA ILE A 636 -36.89 43.70 1.93
C ILE A 636 -37.80 42.51 1.54
N SER A 637 -39.06 42.84 1.22
CA SER A 637 -40.15 42.04 0.60
C SER A 637 -39.83 41.72 -0.88
N GLU A 638 -40.46 40.84 -1.67
CA GLU A 638 -41.88 40.49 -1.84
C GLU A 638 -41.96 39.34 -2.89
N SER A 639 -42.84 38.37 -2.63
CA SER A 639 -43.82 37.68 -3.52
C SER A 639 -43.50 37.18 -4.95
N SER A 640 -43.98 35.96 -5.26
CA SER A 640 -44.87 35.59 -6.39
C SER A 640 -45.05 34.06 -6.50
N GLU A 641 -46.29 33.58 -6.32
CA GLU A 641 -46.80 32.23 -6.64
C GLU A 641 -47.32 32.18 -8.09
N ALA A 642 -47.32 30.98 -8.70
CA ALA A 642 -48.24 30.44 -9.74
C ALA A 642 -47.52 29.35 -10.58
N GLU A 643 -48.11 28.30 -11.14
CA GLU A 643 -49.31 27.49 -10.90
C GLU A 643 -49.12 26.26 -11.82
N LEU A 644 -49.70 25.12 -11.44
CA LEU A 644 -49.71 23.86 -12.19
C LEU A 644 -50.87 23.84 -13.20
N ALA A 645 -50.69 23.19 -14.35
CA ALA A 645 -51.76 22.88 -15.29
C ALA A 645 -51.78 21.37 -15.63
N GLU A 646 -52.92 20.75 -15.35
CA GLU A 646 -53.35 19.42 -15.76
C GLU A 646 -53.80 19.36 -17.23
N VAL A 647 -53.78 18.17 -17.82
CA VAL A 647 -54.65 17.80 -18.95
C VAL A 647 -55.29 16.44 -18.65
N MET A 648 -56.61 16.45 -18.45
CA MET A 648 -57.49 15.27 -18.49
C MET A 648 -57.81 14.87 -19.94
N VAL A 649 -58.25 13.62 -20.15
CA VAL A 649 -59.61 13.30 -20.67
C VAL A 649 -59.85 11.79 -20.55
N SER A 650 -61.05 11.45 -20.05
CA SER A 650 -61.63 10.12 -19.89
C SER A 650 -62.46 9.71 -21.11
N GLY A 651 -62.70 8.40 -21.27
CA GLY A 651 -63.70 7.89 -22.23
C GLY A 651 -63.91 6.38 -22.14
N TYR A 652 -64.95 5.96 -21.44
CA TYR A 652 -65.45 4.58 -21.35
C TYR A 652 -66.25 4.18 -22.61
N SER A 653 -66.14 2.92 -23.03
CA SER A 653 -67.23 2.19 -23.70
C SER A 653 -67.10 0.68 -23.51
N ARG A 654 -68.19 0.04 -23.05
CA ARG A 654 -68.41 -1.41 -22.96
C ARG A 654 -69.26 -1.86 -24.16
N SER A 655 -68.93 -2.98 -24.80
CA SER A 655 -69.89 -4.10 -25.03
C SER A 655 -69.31 -5.32 -25.79
N SER A 656 -69.61 -6.49 -25.23
CA SER A 656 -70.03 -7.75 -25.87
C SER A 656 -69.03 -8.78 -26.47
N ARG A 657 -69.15 -9.99 -25.90
CA ARG A 657 -69.28 -11.36 -26.48
C ARG A 657 -68.08 -12.11 -27.12
N LYS A 658 -67.69 -13.16 -26.37
CA LYS A 658 -67.68 -14.61 -26.68
C LYS A 658 -66.72 -15.23 -27.73
N GLU A 659 -65.94 -16.19 -27.18
CA GLU A 659 -65.58 -17.52 -27.72
C GLU A 659 -64.82 -17.64 -29.06
N ARG A 660 -63.58 -18.15 -29.04
CA ARG A 660 -63.24 -19.49 -29.59
C ARG A 660 -61.80 -19.96 -29.25
N ARG A 661 -61.70 -21.27 -29.01
CA ARG A 661 -60.53 -22.16 -28.83
C ARG A 661 -59.69 -22.37 -30.12
N GLN A 662 -58.50 -22.99 -29.90
CA GLN A 662 -57.53 -23.67 -30.81
C GLN A 662 -56.39 -22.76 -31.32
N ASN A 663 -55.11 -23.15 -31.41
CA ASN A 663 -54.34 -24.40 -31.29
C ASN A 663 -52.86 -23.98 -31.03
N LYS A 664 -52.12 -24.55 -30.07
CA LYS A 664 -51.19 -25.72 -30.16
C LYS A 664 -49.88 -25.52 -30.97
N LYS A 665 -48.76 -25.58 -30.21
CA LYS A 665 -47.44 -26.23 -30.48
C LYS A 665 -46.51 -25.76 -31.63
N ALA A 666 -45.29 -25.37 -31.25
CA ALA A 666 -44.00 -25.94 -31.68
C ALA A 666 -42.87 -25.47 -30.72
N ALA A 667 -42.30 -26.38 -29.89
CA ALA A 667 -40.89 -26.85 -29.87
C ALA A 667 -39.90 -25.81 -29.24
N LYS A 668 -39.24 -25.97 -28.09
CA LYS A 668 -38.59 -27.08 -27.34
C LYS A 668 -37.50 -27.84 -28.12
N GLU A 669 -36.24 -27.45 -27.88
CA GLU A 669 -34.98 -28.24 -27.82
C GLU A 669 -33.79 -27.27 -27.87
N THR A 670 -33.05 -27.01 -26.79
CA THR A 670 -31.73 -27.58 -26.40
C THR A 670 -31.28 -26.77 -25.17
N ALA A 671 -30.60 -27.22 -24.12
CA ALA A 671 -29.77 -28.40 -23.90
C ALA A 671 -29.82 -28.81 -22.41
N GLN A 672 -29.78 -30.11 -22.18
CA GLN A 672 -29.68 -30.78 -20.89
C GLN A 672 -28.51 -31.77 -21.02
N VAL A 673 -27.36 -31.45 -20.43
CA VAL A 673 -26.27 -32.35 -19.97
C VAL A 673 -25.40 -31.43 -19.08
N LEU A 674 -25.26 -31.59 -17.77
CA LEU A 674 -24.69 -32.69 -17.00
C LEU A 674 -25.22 -32.56 -15.56
N ASN A 675 -25.77 -33.64 -14.99
CA ASN A 675 -25.78 -33.92 -13.55
C ASN A 675 -26.34 -35.33 -13.40
N ASP A 676 -25.45 -36.31 -13.31
CA ASP A 676 -25.72 -37.63 -12.76
C ASP A 676 -24.55 -37.94 -11.84
N GLU A 677 -24.84 -38.08 -10.55
CA GLU A 677 -24.37 -39.15 -9.65
C GLU A 677 -24.66 -38.72 -8.20
N GLU A 678 -25.82 -39.14 -7.68
CA GLU A 678 -26.04 -39.65 -6.30
C GLU A 678 -27.53 -39.99 -6.14
N GLU A 679 -27.94 -41.17 -6.62
CA GLU A 679 -29.22 -41.82 -6.25
C GLU A 679 -28.96 -43.26 -5.81
N SER A 680 -28.87 -43.46 -4.49
CA SER A 680 -29.17 -44.70 -3.74
C SER A 680 -29.01 -44.33 -2.26
N GLU A 681 -29.93 -44.47 -1.33
CA GLU A 681 -31.09 -45.33 -1.19
C GLU A 681 -32.14 -44.56 -0.36
N ALA A 682 -33.40 -44.60 -0.76
CA ALA A 682 -34.51 -44.19 0.08
C ALA A 682 -35.49 -45.35 0.15
N GLU A 683 -35.50 -46.06 1.26
CA GLU A 683 -36.75 -46.60 1.80
C GLU A 683 -36.66 -46.74 3.32
N ASP A 684 -37.73 -46.26 3.96
CA ASP A 684 -38.14 -46.48 5.34
C ASP A 684 -37.51 -45.64 6.48
N ARG A 685 -38.07 -44.44 6.69
CA ARG A 685 -38.73 -44.06 7.96
C ARG A 685 -39.43 -42.70 7.87
N SER A 686 -40.70 -42.73 8.21
CA SER A 686 -41.61 -41.61 8.41
C SER A 686 -41.10 -40.58 9.44
N GLY A 687 -41.11 -39.29 9.05
CA GLY A 687 -41.29 -38.16 9.97
C GLY A 687 -40.09 -37.22 10.15
N GLU A 688 -39.85 -36.33 9.19
CA GLU A 688 -39.35 -34.96 9.46
C GLU A 688 -39.64 -34.08 8.23
N LEU A 689 -40.44 -33.02 8.42
CA LEU A 689 -40.74 -32.02 7.39
C LEU A 689 -39.44 -31.28 7.04
N ALA A 690 -38.95 -31.44 5.82
CA ALA A 690 -37.86 -30.62 5.29
C ALA A 690 -38.31 -29.16 5.20
N ASN A 691 -37.78 -28.29 6.08
CA ASN A 691 -37.87 -26.84 5.93
C ASN A 691 -37.02 -26.43 4.72
N THR A 692 -37.67 -26.04 3.63
CA THR A 692 -36.99 -25.57 2.41
C THR A 692 -36.70 -24.07 2.51
N SER A 693 -35.69 -23.69 3.29
CA SER A 693 -35.20 -22.31 3.31
C SER A 693 -34.37 -22.00 2.04
N LYS A 694 -34.62 -20.82 1.44
CA LYS A 694 -33.95 -20.34 0.23
C LYS A 694 -33.44 -18.90 0.43
N ILE A 695 -32.24 -18.63 -0.09
CA ILE A 695 -31.67 -17.28 -0.18
C ILE A 695 -31.81 -16.82 -1.63
N ALA A 696 -32.35 -15.62 -1.84
CA ALA A 696 -32.41 -14.97 -3.15
C ALA A 696 -31.58 -13.68 -3.10
N LEU A 697 -30.52 -13.62 -3.90
CA LEU A 697 -29.65 -12.44 -4.02
C LEU A 697 -30.04 -11.63 -5.26
N ASN A 698 -29.97 -10.30 -5.14
CA ASN A 698 -30.09 -9.44 -6.32
C ASN A 698 -28.77 -9.48 -7.10
N GLU A 699 -28.84 -9.80 -8.40
CA GLU A 699 -27.67 -9.78 -9.27
C GLU A 699 -27.19 -8.34 -9.47
N TYR A 700 -26.07 -8.00 -8.85
CA TYR A 700 -25.40 -6.73 -9.11
C TYR A 700 -24.69 -6.80 -10.48
N ASN A 701 -25.15 -5.99 -11.42
CA ASN A 701 -24.45 -5.72 -12.68
C ASN A 701 -24.31 -4.20 -12.86
N PRO A 702 -23.08 -3.65 -12.78
CA PRO A 702 -22.90 -2.21 -12.90
C PRO A 702 -23.04 -1.77 -14.36
N ASP A 703 -23.78 -0.68 -14.58
CA ASP A 703 -24.01 -0.12 -15.92
C ASP A 703 -22.80 0.66 -16.45
N THR A 704 -21.68 -0.02 -16.70
CA THR A 704 -20.44 0.60 -17.16
C THR A 704 -20.22 0.45 -18.66
N PRO A 705 -19.65 1.46 -19.36
CA PRO A 705 -19.38 1.37 -20.79
C PRO A 705 -18.47 0.20 -21.18
N TYR A 706 -17.44 -0.08 -20.39
CA TYR A 706 -16.48 -1.15 -20.68
C TYR A 706 -17.06 -2.55 -20.49
N LEU A 707 -17.96 -2.77 -19.52
CA LEU A 707 -18.61 -4.07 -19.36
C LEU A 707 -19.56 -4.37 -20.52
N LYS A 708 -20.31 -3.37 -21.00
CA LYS A 708 -21.12 -3.53 -22.21
C LYS A 708 -20.26 -4.01 -23.38
N VAL A 709 -19.10 -3.39 -23.61
CA VAL A 709 -18.19 -3.81 -24.67
C VAL A 709 -17.73 -5.25 -24.48
N MET A 710 -17.42 -5.68 -23.25
CA MET A 710 -17.07 -7.07 -22.94
C MET A 710 -18.23 -8.04 -23.20
N GLU A 711 -19.46 -7.69 -22.84
CA GLU A 711 -20.67 -8.51 -23.02
C GLU A 711 -21.07 -8.67 -24.49
N TYR A 712 -20.86 -7.65 -25.32
CA TYR A 712 -21.13 -7.70 -26.76
C TYR A 712 -19.99 -8.29 -27.59
N ALA A 713 -18.79 -8.43 -27.01
CA ALA A 713 -17.64 -9.00 -27.71
C ALA A 713 -17.80 -10.51 -27.91
N ASP A 714 -17.15 -11.02 -28.97
CA ASP A 714 -16.99 -12.46 -29.16
C ASP A 714 -16.28 -13.06 -27.94
N PRO A 715 -16.85 -14.06 -27.24
CA PRO A 715 -16.22 -14.71 -26.10
C PRO A 715 -14.81 -15.23 -26.39
N ALA A 716 -14.53 -15.67 -27.62
CA ALA A 716 -13.20 -16.12 -28.03
C ALA A 716 -12.16 -14.99 -28.06
N LYS A 717 -12.61 -13.73 -28.11
CA LYS A 717 -11.78 -12.52 -28.12
C LYS A 717 -11.92 -11.71 -26.83
N ALA A 718 -12.49 -12.28 -25.77
CA ALA A 718 -12.71 -11.57 -24.50
C ALA A 718 -11.40 -11.03 -23.91
N VAL A 719 -10.32 -11.83 -23.93
CA VAL A 719 -8.99 -11.42 -23.45
C VAL A 719 -8.40 -10.28 -24.31
N GLU A 720 -8.50 -10.38 -25.63
CA GLU A 720 -8.05 -9.31 -26.54
C GLU A 720 -8.83 -8.01 -26.31
N THR A 721 -10.13 -8.13 -26.09
CA THR A 721 -11.04 -7.00 -25.81
C THR A 721 -10.68 -6.33 -24.49
N TYR A 722 -10.44 -7.13 -23.44
CA TYR A 722 -9.94 -6.65 -22.16
C TYR A 722 -8.65 -5.82 -22.32
N TYR A 723 -7.66 -6.32 -23.05
CA TYR A 723 -6.40 -5.58 -23.25
C TYR A 723 -6.58 -4.29 -24.05
N LYS A 724 -7.56 -4.22 -24.96
CA LYS A 724 -7.90 -2.95 -25.63
C LYS A 724 -8.51 -1.95 -24.65
N LEU A 725 -9.45 -2.39 -23.82
CA LEU A 725 -10.11 -1.54 -22.81
C LEU A 725 -9.13 -1.10 -21.71
N LYS A 726 -8.17 -1.94 -21.32
CA LYS A 726 -7.14 -1.64 -20.33
C LYS A 726 -6.34 -0.38 -20.68
N LYS A 727 -6.14 -0.08 -21.97
CA LYS A 727 -5.43 1.15 -22.40
C LYS A 727 -6.16 2.44 -22.01
N GLU A 728 -7.48 2.39 -21.87
CA GLU A 728 -8.33 3.53 -21.54
C GLU A 728 -8.70 3.52 -20.04
N TYR A 729 -9.06 2.36 -19.50
CA TYR A 729 -9.62 2.21 -18.14
C TYR A 729 -8.64 1.61 -17.13
N GLY A 730 -7.41 1.28 -17.52
CA GLY A 730 -6.45 0.54 -16.69
C GLY A 730 -5.86 1.31 -15.50
N GLN A 731 -6.23 2.58 -15.30
CA GLN A 731 -5.93 3.34 -14.07
C GLN A 731 -7.12 3.37 -13.10
N THR A 732 -8.28 2.83 -13.49
CA THR A 732 -9.49 2.78 -12.68
C THR A 732 -9.56 1.44 -11.95
N PRO A 733 -9.46 1.38 -10.62
CA PRO A 733 -9.41 0.09 -9.92
C PRO A 733 -10.71 -0.73 -10.12
N SER A 734 -11.86 -0.07 -10.22
CA SER A 734 -13.14 -0.76 -10.45
C SER A 734 -13.25 -1.45 -11.81
N PHE A 735 -12.49 -1.02 -12.82
CA PHE A 735 -12.42 -1.70 -14.11
C PHE A 735 -11.87 -3.12 -13.97
N TYR A 736 -10.81 -3.30 -13.18
CA TYR A 736 -10.22 -4.63 -12.95
C TYR A 736 -11.16 -5.54 -12.16
N VAL A 737 -11.86 -5.00 -11.17
CA VAL A 737 -12.86 -5.75 -10.39
C VAL A 737 -13.97 -6.28 -11.29
N ASP A 738 -14.60 -5.38 -12.05
CA ASP A 738 -15.75 -5.67 -12.90
C ASP A 738 -15.38 -6.68 -14.01
N VAL A 739 -14.22 -6.49 -14.65
CA VAL A 739 -13.77 -7.40 -15.72
C VAL A 739 -13.34 -8.77 -15.15
N ALA A 740 -12.74 -8.82 -13.96
CA ALA A 740 -12.44 -10.09 -13.30
C ALA A 740 -13.72 -10.86 -12.97
N ASP A 741 -14.76 -10.19 -12.46
CA ASP A 741 -16.06 -10.81 -12.20
C ASP A 741 -16.68 -11.36 -13.50
N TYR A 742 -16.53 -10.64 -14.63
CA TYR A 742 -16.95 -11.13 -15.94
C TYR A 742 -16.24 -12.44 -16.33
N PHE A 743 -14.91 -12.51 -16.25
CA PHE A 743 -14.16 -13.73 -16.57
C PHE A 743 -14.54 -14.90 -15.64
N PHE A 744 -14.69 -14.63 -14.34
CA PHE A 744 -15.10 -15.65 -13.37
C PHE A 744 -16.49 -16.21 -13.67
N LYS A 745 -17.47 -15.34 -13.96
CA LYS A 745 -18.84 -15.75 -14.36
C LYS A 745 -18.86 -16.57 -15.65
N LYS A 746 -17.90 -16.37 -16.55
CA LYS A 746 -17.73 -17.16 -17.78
C LYS A 746 -16.94 -18.47 -17.57
N GLY A 747 -16.47 -18.73 -16.34
CA GLY A 747 -15.75 -19.96 -15.97
C GLY A 747 -14.23 -19.87 -16.11
N ASP A 748 -13.67 -18.69 -16.44
CA ASP A 748 -12.22 -18.48 -16.56
C ASP A 748 -11.66 -17.87 -15.25
N ALA A 749 -11.55 -18.73 -14.23
CA ALA A 749 -11.05 -18.31 -12.92
C ALA A 749 -9.58 -17.87 -12.96
N GLU A 750 -8.77 -18.48 -13.82
CA GLU A 750 -7.36 -18.11 -13.96
C GLU A 750 -7.20 -16.69 -14.50
N GLN A 751 -7.94 -16.34 -15.55
CA GLN A 751 -7.92 -14.97 -16.08
C GLN A 751 -8.53 -13.98 -15.09
N ALA A 752 -9.59 -14.36 -14.36
CA ALA A 752 -10.18 -13.51 -13.33
C ALA A 752 -9.17 -13.15 -12.22
N ILE A 753 -8.40 -14.13 -11.74
CA ILE A 753 -7.35 -13.91 -10.71
C ILE A 753 -6.23 -13.03 -11.28
N LEU A 754 -5.81 -13.27 -12.52
CA LEU A 754 -4.81 -12.43 -13.19
C LEU A 754 -5.27 -10.96 -13.27
N VAL A 755 -6.49 -10.73 -13.77
CA VAL A 755 -7.05 -9.38 -13.93
C VAL A 755 -7.19 -8.67 -12.59
N VAL A 756 -7.76 -9.32 -11.57
CA VAL A 756 -7.96 -8.67 -10.26
C VAL A 756 -6.65 -8.42 -9.53
N SER A 757 -5.61 -9.23 -9.77
CA SER A 757 -4.30 -9.04 -9.13
C SER A 757 -3.67 -7.67 -9.46
N ASN A 758 -4.02 -7.05 -10.59
CA ASN A 758 -3.59 -5.68 -10.92
C ASN A 758 -3.94 -4.65 -9.83
N LEU A 759 -4.91 -4.90 -8.94
CA LEU A 759 -5.20 -4.03 -7.80
C LEU A 759 -3.98 -3.81 -6.89
N ALA A 760 -3.11 -4.81 -6.75
CA ALA A 760 -1.87 -4.71 -5.97
C ALA A 760 -0.81 -3.79 -6.63
N GLU A 761 -0.97 -3.49 -7.93
CA GLU A 761 -0.03 -2.70 -8.74
C GLU A 761 -0.45 -1.23 -8.89
N LEU A 762 -1.72 -0.89 -8.61
CA LEU A 762 -2.24 0.47 -8.80
C LEU A 762 -1.74 1.47 -7.76
N SER A 763 -1.62 1.03 -6.51
CA SER A 763 -1.09 1.82 -5.40
C SER A 763 -0.47 0.88 -4.37
N LEU A 764 0.86 0.91 -4.25
CA LEU A 764 1.60 0.02 -3.35
C LEU A 764 1.20 0.23 -1.89
N GLU A 765 1.02 -0.88 -1.16
CA GLU A 765 0.57 -0.93 0.23
C GLU A 765 -0.75 -0.17 0.50
N ASP A 766 -1.66 -0.08 -0.48
CA ASP A 766 -2.99 0.49 -0.27
C ASP A 766 -3.93 -0.55 0.37
N ALA A 767 -4.23 -0.36 1.65
CA ALA A 767 -5.05 -1.29 2.41
C ALA A 767 -6.47 -1.46 1.85
N GLN A 768 -7.06 -0.43 1.22
CA GLN A 768 -8.40 -0.53 0.65
C GLN A 768 -8.37 -1.42 -0.60
N LEU A 769 -7.42 -1.18 -1.51
CA LEU A 769 -7.26 -2.01 -2.72
C LEU A 769 -6.92 -3.46 -2.37
N LEU A 770 -6.01 -3.69 -1.43
CA LEU A 770 -5.63 -5.04 -1.00
C LEU A 770 -6.79 -5.77 -0.30
N ARG A 771 -7.62 -5.07 0.48
CA ARG A 771 -8.82 -5.66 1.08
C ARG A 771 -9.82 -6.11 0.01
N VAL A 772 -10.10 -5.26 -0.99
CA VAL A 772 -10.96 -5.61 -2.13
C VAL A 772 -10.39 -6.81 -2.89
N LEU A 773 -9.07 -6.81 -3.13
CA LEU A 773 -8.37 -7.94 -3.76
C LEU A 773 -8.56 -9.24 -2.96
N ALA A 774 -8.32 -9.24 -1.64
CA ALA A 774 -8.50 -10.41 -0.79
C ALA A 774 -9.94 -10.95 -0.83
N TYR A 775 -10.94 -10.07 -0.81
CA TYR A 775 -12.34 -10.46 -0.92
C TYR A 775 -12.65 -11.12 -2.26
N LYS A 776 -12.15 -10.56 -3.37
CA LYS A 776 -12.36 -11.13 -4.70
C LYS A 776 -11.65 -12.46 -4.86
N LEU A 777 -10.42 -12.60 -4.38
CA LEU A 777 -9.70 -13.88 -4.36
C LEU A 777 -10.48 -14.95 -3.58
N SER A 778 -11.04 -14.60 -2.42
CA SER A 778 -11.90 -15.50 -1.64
C SER A 778 -13.17 -15.90 -2.41
N ALA A 779 -13.83 -14.96 -3.07
CA ALA A 779 -15.01 -15.23 -3.91
C ALA A 779 -14.67 -16.13 -5.11
N TYR A 780 -13.47 -15.98 -5.68
CA TYR A 780 -12.95 -16.82 -6.75
C TYR A 780 -12.36 -18.15 -6.27
N LYS A 781 -12.44 -18.43 -4.95
CA LYS A 781 -11.90 -19.64 -4.29
C LYS A 781 -10.38 -19.76 -4.34
N ALA A 782 -9.66 -18.68 -4.63
CA ALA A 782 -8.21 -18.55 -4.50
C ALA A 782 -7.84 -18.30 -3.03
N TYR A 783 -8.16 -19.27 -2.16
CA TYR A 783 -8.04 -19.11 -0.70
C TYR A 783 -6.61 -18.87 -0.21
N PRO A 784 -5.57 -19.57 -0.71
CA PRO A 784 -4.20 -19.31 -0.28
C PRO A 784 -3.74 -17.88 -0.56
N GLU A 785 -4.04 -17.36 -1.76
CA GLU A 785 -3.75 -15.98 -2.15
C GLU A 785 -4.56 -14.98 -1.32
N ALA A 786 -5.85 -15.26 -1.09
CA ALA A 786 -6.70 -14.43 -0.23
C ALA A 786 -6.15 -14.32 1.20
N VAL A 787 -5.66 -15.43 1.77
CA VAL A 787 -5.00 -15.46 3.08
C VAL A 787 -3.72 -14.63 3.06
N SER A 788 -2.88 -14.80 2.03
CA SER A 788 -1.62 -14.07 1.87
C SER A 788 -1.85 -12.55 1.85
N ILE A 789 -2.74 -12.06 0.97
CA ILE A 789 -3.09 -10.64 0.90
C ILE A 789 -3.75 -10.15 2.20
N SER A 790 -4.58 -10.97 2.86
CA SER A 790 -5.17 -10.59 4.16
C SER A 790 -4.12 -10.45 5.27
N ARG A 791 -3.03 -11.23 5.24
CA ARG A 791 -1.90 -11.06 6.18
C ARG A 791 -1.18 -9.74 5.92
N GLU A 792 -1.02 -9.34 4.66
CA GLU A 792 -0.46 -8.05 4.30
C GLU A 792 -1.36 -6.89 4.78
N VAL A 793 -2.68 -6.99 4.59
CA VAL A 793 -3.65 -6.02 5.12
C VAL A 793 -3.55 -5.91 6.65
N VAL A 794 -3.39 -7.02 7.38
CA VAL A 794 -3.15 -6.99 8.84
C VAL A 794 -1.84 -6.32 9.21
N ALA A 795 -0.76 -6.57 8.45
CA ALA A 795 0.54 -5.92 8.66
C ALA A 795 0.46 -4.41 8.39
N ILE A 796 -0.36 -3.99 7.44
CA ILE A 796 -0.58 -2.58 7.11
C ILE A 796 -1.56 -1.92 8.11
N ARG A 797 -2.61 -2.62 8.55
CA ARG A 797 -3.72 -2.06 9.35
C ARG A 797 -3.96 -2.85 10.62
N GLU A 798 -2.94 -2.96 11.47
CA GLU A 798 -3.02 -3.70 12.74
C GLU A 798 -3.92 -3.01 13.80
N GLU A 799 -4.21 -1.74 13.59
CA GLU A 799 -5.08 -0.92 14.43
C GLU A 799 -6.57 -1.14 14.15
N GLU A 800 -6.90 -1.85 13.06
CA GLU A 800 -8.27 -2.12 12.63
C GLU A 800 -8.68 -3.56 13.02
N PRO A 801 -9.76 -3.77 13.81
CA PRO A 801 -10.26 -5.12 14.10
C PRO A 801 -10.70 -5.85 12.84
N GLN A 802 -11.20 -5.11 11.84
CA GLN A 802 -11.64 -5.63 10.56
C GLN A 802 -10.52 -6.43 9.85
N SER A 803 -9.27 -5.95 9.87
CA SER A 803 -8.15 -6.66 9.23
C SER A 803 -7.94 -8.06 9.82
N TYR A 804 -8.04 -8.20 11.14
CA TYR A 804 -7.92 -9.51 11.80
C TYR A 804 -9.15 -10.39 11.53
N ARG A 805 -10.34 -9.79 11.46
CA ARG A 805 -11.56 -10.50 11.11
C ARG A 805 -11.49 -11.06 9.69
N ASP A 806 -11.09 -10.24 8.72
CA ASP A 806 -10.93 -10.62 7.32
C ASP A 806 -9.95 -11.77 7.16
N LEU A 807 -8.78 -11.68 7.79
CA LEU A 807 -7.79 -12.76 7.79
C LEU A 807 -8.34 -14.03 8.46
N GLY A 808 -9.01 -13.90 9.60
CA GLY A 808 -9.61 -15.04 10.30
C GLY A 808 -10.66 -15.78 9.45
N LEU A 809 -11.50 -15.04 8.73
CA LEU A 809 -12.49 -15.60 7.82
C LEU A 809 -11.84 -16.23 6.57
N ALA A 810 -10.83 -15.59 5.99
CA ALA A 810 -10.07 -16.15 4.89
C ALA A 810 -9.37 -17.47 5.28
N LEU A 811 -8.77 -17.52 6.47
CA LEU A 811 -8.16 -18.73 7.04
C LEU A 811 -9.20 -19.85 7.23
N ALA A 812 -10.39 -19.52 7.74
CA ALA A 812 -11.46 -20.50 7.89
C ALA A 812 -11.92 -21.06 6.54
N GLN A 813 -12.01 -20.23 5.49
CA GLN A 813 -12.33 -20.66 4.13
C GLN A 813 -11.22 -21.52 3.51
N ALA A 814 -9.97 -21.25 3.84
CA ALA A 814 -8.82 -22.08 3.45
C ALA A 814 -8.73 -23.41 4.23
N GLY A 815 -9.61 -23.64 5.22
CA GLY A 815 -9.57 -24.82 6.10
C GLY A 815 -8.56 -24.73 7.25
N GLU A 816 -7.90 -23.60 7.43
CA GLU A 816 -6.92 -23.34 8.50
C GLU A 816 -7.60 -22.92 9.82
N TYR A 817 -8.55 -23.73 10.28
CA TYR A 817 -9.47 -23.38 11.38
C TYR A 817 -8.79 -23.00 12.71
N GLN A 818 -7.65 -23.63 13.05
CA GLN A 818 -6.93 -23.29 14.28
C GLN A 818 -6.34 -21.88 14.21
N GLN A 819 -5.68 -21.54 13.10
CA GLN A 819 -5.14 -20.19 12.90
C GLN A 819 -6.26 -19.16 12.75
N ALA A 820 -7.41 -19.56 12.18
CA ALA A 820 -8.59 -18.71 12.10
C ALA A 820 -9.06 -18.30 13.50
N ILE A 821 -9.31 -19.25 14.42
CA ILE A 821 -9.80 -18.91 15.77
C ILE A 821 -8.77 -18.13 16.60
N GLU A 822 -7.48 -18.42 16.43
CA GLU A 822 -6.40 -17.66 17.09
C GLU A 822 -6.32 -16.22 16.58
N THR A 823 -6.55 -16.01 15.28
CA THR A 823 -6.56 -14.67 14.66
C THR A 823 -7.80 -13.89 15.04
N LEU A 824 -8.97 -14.50 14.93
CA LEU A 824 -10.27 -13.90 15.31
C LEU A 824 -10.28 -13.52 16.80
N TYR A 825 -9.73 -14.36 17.67
CA TYR A 825 -9.71 -14.07 19.10
C TYR A 825 -8.87 -12.86 19.47
N LYS A 826 -7.91 -12.43 18.63
CA LYS A 826 -7.22 -11.15 18.82
C LYS A 826 -8.18 -9.96 18.76
N VAL A 827 -9.28 -10.07 18.00
CA VAL A 827 -10.34 -9.05 17.99
C VAL A 827 -11.09 -9.04 19.31
N VAL A 828 -11.37 -10.20 19.88
CA VAL A 828 -12.11 -10.33 21.15
C VAL A 828 -11.26 -9.86 22.34
N GLU A 829 -10.00 -10.26 22.38
CA GLU A 829 -9.07 -10.03 23.50
C GLU A 829 -8.58 -8.58 23.58
N ARG A 830 -8.51 -7.87 22.45
CA ARG A 830 -7.99 -6.51 22.39
C ARG A 830 -9.10 -5.48 22.57
N ARG A 831 -8.77 -4.41 23.29
CA ARG A 831 -9.60 -3.20 23.32
C ARG A 831 -9.37 -2.39 22.04
N TRP A 832 -10.46 -2.12 21.33
CA TRP A 832 -10.47 -1.29 20.13
C TRP A 832 -10.99 0.11 20.45
N ASP A 833 -10.75 1.05 19.54
CA ASP A 833 -11.35 2.38 19.62
C ASP A 833 -12.89 2.29 19.64
N GLN A 834 -13.56 3.24 20.29
CA GLN A 834 -15.02 3.24 20.44
C GLN A 834 -15.78 3.32 19.11
N ARG A 835 -15.11 3.62 18.00
CA ARG A 835 -15.69 3.54 16.65
C ARG A 835 -16.02 2.12 16.19
N PHE A 836 -15.41 1.10 16.80
CA PHE A 836 -15.60 -0.31 16.45
C PHE A 836 -16.46 -1.03 17.49
N ARG A 837 -17.67 -0.52 17.76
CA ARG A 837 -18.56 -1.12 18.78
C ARG A 837 -19.03 -2.50 18.35
N ASP A 838 -19.25 -3.36 19.34
CA ASP A 838 -19.83 -4.70 19.22
C ASP A 838 -19.11 -5.71 18.28
N VAL A 839 -18.05 -5.31 17.56
CA VAL A 839 -17.28 -6.20 16.68
C VAL A 839 -16.74 -7.43 17.41
N GLN A 840 -16.41 -7.29 18.71
CA GLN A 840 -15.93 -8.40 19.53
C GLN A 840 -16.99 -9.51 19.66
N LEU A 841 -18.27 -9.15 19.82
CA LEU A 841 -19.35 -10.13 19.96
C LEU A 841 -19.62 -10.82 18.62
N ILE A 842 -19.65 -10.05 17.52
CA ILE A 842 -19.83 -10.58 16.16
C ILE A 842 -18.72 -11.59 15.82
N VAL A 843 -17.46 -11.24 16.11
CA VAL A 843 -16.32 -12.15 15.92
C VAL A 843 -16.38 -13.35 16.87
N MET A 844 -16.87 -13.17 18.10
CA MET A 844 -17.06 -14.30 19.00
C MET A 844 -18.13 -15.28 18.48
N ASN A 845 -19.20 -14.79 17.83
CA ASN A 845 -20.19 -15.63 17.14
C ASN A 845 -19.58 -16.43 15.98
N GLU A 846 -18.58 -15.88 15.29
CA GLU A 846 -17.81 -16.56 14.24
C GLU A 846 -16.88 -17.63 14.81
N ILE A 847 -16.15 -17.31 15.88
CA ILE A 847 -15.32 -18.28 16.61
C ILE A 847 -16.17 -19.45 17.11
N ASN A 848 -17.31 -19.15 17.74
CA ASN A 848 -18.22 -20.18 18.26
C ASN A 848 -18.75 -21.08 17.14
N ASN A 849 -19.06 -20.55 15.95
CA ASN A 849 -19.47 -21.38 14.82
C ASN A 849 -18.35 -22.34 14.39
N ILE A 850 -17.13 -21.85 14.22
CA ILE A 850 -15.97 -22.68 13.85
C ILE A 850 -15.73 -23.76 14.92
N VAL A 851 -15.73 -23.39 16.21
CA VAL A 851 -15.51 -24.32 17.32
C VAL A 851 -16.61 -25.39 17.41
N ASN A 852 -17.86 -25.04 17.10
CA ASN A 852 -18.99 -25.97 17.20
C ASN A 852 -19.12 -26.90 15.98
N THR A 853 -18.61 -26.49 14.82
CA THR A 853 -18.71 -27.26 13.56
C THR A 853 -17.45 -28.07 13.27
N GLN A 854 -16.29 -27.65 13.77
CA GLN A 854 -15.00 -28.30 13.51
C GLN A 854 -14.50 -29.08 14.74
N LYS A 855 -13.75 -30.16 14.49
CA LYS A 855 -13.21 -31.04 15.54
C LYS A 855 -11.71 -30.78 15.75
N GLY A 856 -11.21 -31.07 16.96
CA GLY A 856 -9.77 -31.06 17.26
C GLY A 856 -9.12 -29.70 17.50
N LEU A 857 -9.92 -28.63 17.63
CA LEU A 857 -9.43 -27.28 17.88
C LEU A 857 -8.99 -27.07 19.33
N ARG A 858 -7.89 -26.35 19.53
CA ARG A 858 -7.39 -25.93 20.83
C ARG A 858 -8.04 -24.60 21.20
N THR A 859 -8.85 -24.59 22.26
CA THR A 859 -9.61 -23.40 22.71
C THR A 859 -9.20 -22.89 24.09
N SER A 860 -8.12 -23.43 24.69
CA SER A 860 -7.70 -23.10 26.05
C SER A 860 -7.28 -21.63 26.25
N PHE A 861 -6.97 -20.91 25.17
CA PHE A 861 -6.65 -19.48 25.20
C PHE A 861 -7.91 -18.59 25.20
N ILE A 862 -9.09 -19.15 24.94
CA ILE A 862 -10.37 -18.45 24.92
C ILE A 862 -10.99 -18.46 26.32
N ASP A 863 -11.50 -17.33 26.79
CA ASP A 863 -12.29 -17.29 28.03
C ASP A 863 -13.48 -18.25 27.90
N LYS A 864 -13.53 -19.28 28.76
CA LYS A 864 -14.55 -20.32 28.71
C LYS A 864 -15.98 -19.78 28.82
N ARG A 865 -16.18 -18.60 29.42
CA ARG A 865 -17.50 -17.96 29.53
C ARG A 865 -18.05 -17.54 28.17
N LEU A 866 -17.18 -17.27 27.20
CA LEU A 866 -17.53 -16.81 25.84
C LEU A 866 -17.81 -17.96 24.86
N LEU A 867 -17.43 -19.20 25.21
CA LEU A 867 -17.69 -20.37 24.38
C LEU A 867 -19.17 -20.78 24.49
N LYS A 868 -19.94 -20.50 23.43
CA LYS A 868 -21.39 -20.73 23.37
C LYS A 868 -21.77 -21.61 22.19
N LYS A 869 -22.92 -22.29 22.30
CA LYS A 869 -23.58 -23.01 21.21
C LYS A 869 -25.01 -22.51 21.05
N GLU A 870 -25.15 -21.45 20.26
CA GLU A 870 -26.39 -20.66 20.13
C GLU A 870 -26.73 -20.51 18.63
N PRO A 871 -27.19 -21.59 17.95
CA PRO A 871 -27.53 -21.50 16.53
C PRO A 871 -28.76 -20.62 16.28
N VAL A 872 -28.83 -20.06 15.07
CA VAL A 872 -29.94 -19.20 14.61
C VAL A 872 -30.38 -19.57 13.20
N ASP A 873 -31.67 -19.40 12.91
CA ASP A 873 -32.22 -19.71 11.58
C ASP A 873 -31.80 -18.69 10.53
N ILE A 874 -31.75 -17.39 10.87
CA ILE A 874 -31.28 -16.32 9.97
C ILE A 874 -30.15 -15.56 10.65
N ARG A 875 -29.05 -15.34 9.91
CA ARG A 875 -28.01 -14.36 10.24
C ARG A 875 -27.64 -13.58 8.99
N VAL A 876 -27.48 -12.27 9.13
CA VAL A 876 -26.99 -11.38 8.07
C VAL A 876 -25.85 -10.54 8.63
N VAL A 877 -24.74 -10.47 7.90
CA VAL A 877 -23.59 -9.65 8.29
C VAL A 877 -23.24 -8.70 7.15
N LEU A 878 -23.32 -7.40 7.42
CA LEU A 878 -22.95 -6.32 6.52
C LEU A 878 -21.56 -5.78 6.88
N THR A 879 -20.69 -5.64 5.89
CA THR A 879 -19.35 -5.04 5.99
C THR A 879 -19.10 -4.12 4.81
N TRP A 880 -18.17 -3.19 4.92
CA TRP A 880 -17.80 -2.33 3.80
C TRP A 880 -16.29 -2.03 3.76
N ASP A 881 -15.83 -1.58 2.60
CA ASP A 881 -14.39 -1.42 2.28
C ASP A 881 -13.79 -0.06 2.68
N THR A 882 -14.63 0.89 3.11
CA THR A 882 -14.25 2.30 3.31
C THR A 882 -14.49 2.78 4.75
N ASP A 883 -13.46 3.31 5.41
CA ASP A 883 -13.60 3.91 6.76
C ASP A 883 -14.50 5.15 6.75
N ASN A 884 -15.04 5.58 7.90
CA ASN A 884 -15.89 6.77 8.04
C ASN A 884 -17.11 6.80 7.08
N SER A 885 -17.64 5.62 6.75
CA SER A 885 -18.91 5.45 6.05
C SER A 885 -20.03 5.12 7.04
N ASP A 886 -21.22 5.64 6.75
CA ASP A 886 -22.42 5.46 7.55
C ASP A 886 -23.41 4.60 6.75
N MET A 887 -23.53 3.33 7.16
CA MET A 887 -24.35 2.30 6.52
C MET A 887 -25.18 1.56 7.56
N ASP A 888 -26.48 1.48 7.31
CA ASP A 888 -27.38 0.65 8.12
C ASP A 888 -27.83 -0.59 7.36
N LEU A 889 -27.84 -1.72 8.06
CA LEU A 889 -28.57 -2.91 7.68
C LEU A 889 -30.03 -2.81 8.14
N TRP A 890 -30.95 -2.96 7.18
CA TRP A 890 -32.39 -2.99 7.42
C TRP A 890 -32.93 -4.38 7.07
N VAL A 891 -33.66 -4.98 8.02
CA VAL A 891 -34.29 -6.29 7.82
C VAL A 891 -35.78 -6.18 8.11
N THR A 892 -36.62 -6.40 7.09
CA THR A 892 -38.09 -6.43 7.25
C THR A 892 -38.58 -7.87 7.28
N ASP A 893 -39.33 -8.21 8.33
CA ASP A 893 -39.88 -9.54 8.56
C ASP A 893 -41.24 -9.76 7.85
N PRO A 894 -41.78 -11.00 7.83
CA PRO A 894 -43.06 -11.32 7.18
C PRO A 894 -44.28 -10.59 7.75
N GLU A 895 -44.17 -10.01 8.94
CA GLU A 895 -45.23 -9.23 9.57
C GLU A 895 -45.04 -7.71 9.33
N GLU A 896 -44.28 -7.37 8.29
CA GLU A 896 -43.93 -6.02 7.84
C GLU A 896 -43.21 -5.16 8.89
N GLU A 897 -42.60 -5.79 9.89
CA GLU A 897 -41.86 -5.09 10.93
C GLU A 897 -40.38 -4.99 10.54
N ARG A 898 -39.87 -3.76 10.55
CA ARG A 898 -38.48 -3.47 10.19
C ARG A 898 -37.58 -3.44 11.42
N CYS A 899 -36.48 -4.18 11.38
CA CYS A 899 -35.35 -4.11 12.30
C CYS A 899 -34.24 -3.23 11.72
N TYR A 900 -33.79 -2.23 12.46
CA TYR A 900 -32.72 -1.30 12.09
C TYR A 900 -32.17 -0.60 13.35
N TYR A 901 -31.18 0.28 13.24
CA TYR A 901 -30.54 0.92 14.41
C TYR A 901 -31.50 1.64 15.38
N GLY A 902 -32.58 2.24 14.86
CA GLY A 902 -33.61 2.92 15.65
C GLY A 902 -34.66 1.98 16.25
N HIS A 903 -34.75 0.74 15.75
CA HIS A 903 -35.69 -0.30 16.20
C HIS A 903 -35.00 -1.67 16.21
N ARG A 904 -34.21 -1.90 17.26
CA ARG A 904 -33.19 -2.97 17.30
C ARG A 904 -33.69 -4.36 17.65
N GLN A 905 -34.95 -4.48 18.06
CA GLN A 905 -35.58 -5.74 18.42
C GLN A 905 -36.98 -5.79 17.83
N THR A 906 -37.32 -6.86 17.11
CA THR A 906 -38.66 -7.04 16.54
C THR A 906 -39.54 -7.92 17.42
N TYR A 907 -40.86 -7.85 17.22
CA TYR A 907 -41.85 -8.71 17.86
C TYR A 907 -41.54 -10.21 17.67
N LEU A 908 -41.09 -10.61 16.48
CA LEU A 908 -40.71 -12.00 16.16
C LEU A 908 -39.36 -12.41 16.76
N GLY A 909 -38.67 -11.51 17.46
CA GLY A 909 -37.41 -11.77 18.14
C GLY A 909 -36.16 -11.55 17.29
N GLY A 910 -36.27 -10.83 16.17
CA GLY A 910 -35.09 -10.37 15.42
C GLY A 910 -34.30 -9.38 16.25
N ILE A 911 -32.97 -9.44 16.19
CA ILE A 911 -32.07 -8.51 16.88
C ILE A 911 -30.98 -8.01 15.93
N ILE A 912 -30.61 -6.74 16.06
CA ILE A 912 -29.50 -6.13 15.31
C ILE A 912 -28.42 -5.53 16.25
N SER A 913 -27.17 -5.53 15.79
CA SER A 913 -26.02 -4.94 16.47
C SER A 913 -26.21 -3.43 16.75
N GLN A 914 -25.29 -2.83 17.50
CA GLN A 914 -25.23 -1.37 17.56
C GLN A 914 -24.78 -0.78 16.22
N ASP A 915 -25.24 0.43 15.99
CA ASP A 915 -24.88 1.27 14.85
C ASP A 915 -23.38 1.62 14.86
N VAL A 916 -22.76 1.52 13.68
CA VAL A 916 -21.35 1.84 13.41
C VAL A 916 -21.28 3.01 12.42
N THR A 917 -21.28 4.23 12.96
CA THR A 917 -21.28 5.48 12.15
C THR A 917 -19.91 5.99 11.71
N GLY A 918 -18.80 5.32 12.08
CA GLY A 918 -17.45 5.86 11.92
C GLY A 918 -16.32 4.84 11.72
N GLY A 919 -16.67 3.60 11.35
CA GLY A 919 -15.75 2.48 11.12
C GLY A 919 -16.06 1.72 9.82
N TYR A 920 -15.60 0.48 9.69
CA TYR A 920 -15.81 -0.41 8.51
C TYR A 920 -16.99 -1.38 8.66
N GLY A 921 -17.84 -1.17 9.67
CA GLY A 921 -18.75 -2.20 10.19
C GLY A 921 -17.98 -3.23 11.04
N PRO A 922 -18.49 -4.46 11.23
CA PRO A 922 -19.73 -5.00 10.68
C PRO A 922 -21.00 -4.59 11.42
N GLU A 923 -22.13 -4.64 10.71
CA GLU A 923 -23.46 -4.76 11.33
C GLU A 923 -23.98 -6.20 11.21
N GLU A 924 -24.63 -6.69 12.26
CA GLU A 924 -25.14 -8.07 12.33
C GLU A 924 -26.62 -8.09 12.71
N PHE A 925 -27.43 -8.79 11.93
CA PHE A 925 -28.79 -9.18 12.27
C PHE A 925 -28.85 -10.69 12.56
N MET A 926 -29.61 -11.08 13.58
CA MET A 926 -29.88 -12.48 13.90
C MET A 926 -31.36 -12.72 14.25
N LEU A 927 -31.88 -13.88 13.86
CA LEU A 927 -33.19 -14.36 14.25
C LEU A 927 -33.10 -15.86 14.60
N LYS A 928 -33.35 -16.19 15.87
CA LYS A 928 -33.21 -17.56 16.38
C LYS A 928 -34.10 -18.55 15.66
N LYS A 929 -35.40 -18.23 15.58
CA LYS A 929 -36.41 -19.05 14.89
C LYS A 929 -37.06 -18.19 13.84
N ALA A 930 -36.98 -18.59 12.58
CA ALA A 930 -37.60 -17.85 11.47
C ALA A 930 -38.99 -18.41 11.18
N PRO A 931 -40.08 -17.64 11.43
CA PRO A 931 -41.39 -17.95 10.87
C PRO A 931 -41.38 -18.08 9.35
N LYS A 932 -42.38 -18.78 8.82
CA LYS A 932 -42.56 -18.89 7.37
C LYS A 932 -42.88 -17.53 6.77
N GLY A 933 -42.31 -17.25 5.60
CA GLY A 933 -42.54 -16.02 4.85
C GLY A 933 -41.28 -15.40 4.29
N ASN A 934 -41.46 -14.21 3.73
CA ASN A 934 -40.40 -13.48 3.05
C ASN A 934 -39.77 -12.45 3.98
N TYR A 935 -38.43 -12.47 4.05
CA TYR A 935 -37.64 -11.49 4.76
C TYR A 935 -36.91 -10.62 3.75
N LYS A 936 -37.12 -9.31 3.81
CA LYS A 936 -36.48 -8.36 2.90
C LYS A 936 -35.24 -7.77 3.54
N ILE A 937 -34.11 -7.81 2.83
CA ILE A 937 -32.84 -7.25 3.30
C ILE A 937 -32.48 -6.03 2.46
N GLU A 938 -32.38 -4.89 3.13
CA GLU A 938 -32.06 -3.59 2.54
C GLU A 938 -30.82 -3.01 3.22
N VAL A 939 -30.03 -2.22 2.50
CA VAL A 939 -28.96 -1.39 3.07
C VAL A 939 -29.27 0.06 2.81
N ASN A 940 -29.25 0.88 3.85
CA ASN A 940 -29.43 2.32 3.75
C ASN A 940 -28.07 3.02 3.90
N TYR A 941 -27.62 3.69 2.83
CA TYR A 941 -26.34 4.39 2.79
C TYR A 941 -26.53 5.89 2.98
N TYR A 942 -26.26 6.40 4.18
CA TYR A 942 -26.43 7.83 4.48
C TYR A 942 -25.35 8.71 3.84
N GLY A 943 -24.14 8.17 3.68
CA GLY A 943 -23.03 8.83 3.00
C GLY A 943 -21.66 8.43 3.55
N ASN A 944 -20.62 8.93 2.91
CA ASN A 944 -19.23 8.75 3.31
C ASN A 944 -18.60 10.10 3.65
N ARG A 945 -17.84 10.16 4.75
CA ARG A 945 -17.06 11.33 5.15
C ARG A 945 -15.54 11.10 5.05
N SER A 946 -15.13 9.95 4.50
CA SER A 946 -13.73 9.62 4.24
C SER A 946 -13.12 10.60 3.26
N GLN A 947 -11.99 11.19 3.66
CA GLN A 947 -11.22 12.12 2.83
C GLN A 947 -10.30 11.39 1.83
N LYS A 948 -10.25 10.05 1.85
CA LYS A 948 -9.28 9.18 1.13
C LYS A 948 -9.91 8.30 0.04
N GLN A 949 -11.12 8.61 -0.42
CA GLN A 949 -11.86 7.69 -1.28
C GLN A 949 -11.22 7.54 -2.68
N LEU A 950 -10.62 6.37 -2.94
CA LEU A 950 -10.03 5.98 -4.25
C LEU A 950 -10.99 5.14 -5.11
N LEU A 951 -11.97 4.49 -4.48
CA LEU A 951 -12.99 3.64 -5.08
C LEU A 951 -14.39 4.10 -4.63
N PRO A 952 -15.44 3.96 -5.47
CA PRO A 952 -16.81 4.05 -4.97
C PRO A 952 -17.01 3.02 -3.85
N VAL A 953 -17.72 3.40 -2.79
CA VAL A 953 -17.85 2.58 -1.59
C VAL A 953 -18.48 1.24 -1.97
N SER A 954 -17.84 0.15 -1.56
CA SER A 954 -18.33 -1.21 -1.81
C SER A 954 -18.72 -1.86 -0.48
N LEU A 955 -19.92 -2.43 -0.44
CA LEU A 955 -20.38 -3.24 0.67
C LEU A 955 -20.32 -4.72 0.30
N ARG A 956 -20.01 -5.54 1.30
CA ARG A 956 -20.08 -6.99 1.27
C ARG A 956 -21.10 -7.42 2.30
N ILE A 957 -22.10 -8.17 1.86
CA ILE A 957 -23.15 -8.70 2.72
C ILE A 957 -23.21 -10.22 2.62
N THR A 958 -23.23 -10.87 3.78
CA THR A 958 -23.25 -12.32 3.90
C THR A 958 -24.56 -12.77 4.54
N PHE A 959 -25.23 -13.72 3.89
CA PHE A 959 -26.50 -14.31 4.28
C PHE A 959 -26.25 -15.73 4.77
N PHE A 960 -26.82 -16.06 5.92
CA PHE A 960 -26.75 -17.41 6.49
C PHE A 960 -28.15 -17.93 6.82
N THR A 961 -28.43 -19.17 6.45
CA THR A 961 -29.56 -19.95 6.98
C THR A 961 -29.05 -21.07 7.89
N HIS A 962 -29.70 -21.32 9.01
CA HIS A 962 -29.35 -22.35 9.99
C HIS A 962 -27.88 -22.23 10.49
N TYR A 963 -27.45 -20.99 10.75
CA TYR A 963 -26.10 -20.67 11.20
C TYR A 963 -25.76 -21.40 12.51
N GLY A 964 -24.55 -21.97 12.61
CA GLY A 964 -24.12 -22.72 13.78
C GLY A 964 -24.58 -24.18 13.80
N THR A 965 -25.11 -24.69 12.68
CA THR A 965 -25.59 -26.08 12.55
C THR A 965 -24.99 -26.78 11.33
N PRO A 966 -25.03 -28.13 11.25
CA PRO A 966 -24.63 -28.85 10.04
C PRO A 966 -25.43 -28.50 8.78
N GLN A 967 -26.63 -27.90 8.94
CA GLN A 967 -27.50 -27.44 7.85
C GLN A 967 -27.20 -26.00 7.41
N GLU A 968 -26.13 -25.39 7.92
CA GLU A 968 -25.74 -24.02 7.59
C GLU A 968 -25.56 -23.87 6.07
N LYS A 969 -26.25 -22.89 5.48
CA LYS A 969 -25.99 -22.43 4.12
C LYS A 969 -25.52 -20.99 4.18
N LYS A 970 -24.46 -20.68 3.43
CA LYS A 970 -23.87 -19.35 3.32
C LYS A 970 -23.97 -18.88 1.87
N GLN A 971 -24.45 -17.67 1.66
CA GLN A 971 -24.37 -16.95 0.39
C GLN A 971 -23.87 -15.52 0.63
N GLU A 972 -23.25 -14.92 -0.38
CA GLU A 972 -22.61 -13.62 -0.27
C GLU A 972 -22.79 -12.83 -1.56
N THR A 973 -22.96 -11.52 -1.43
CA THR A 973 -22.89 -10.59 -2.57
C THR A 973 -22.10 -9.34 -2.19
N THR A 974 -21.54 -8.69 -3.21
CA THR A 974 -20.85 -7.40 -3.09
C THR A 974 -21.57 -6.39 -3.97
N VAL A 975 -21.90 -5.23 -3.41
CA VAL A 975 -22.61 -4.16 -4.10
C VAL A 975 -21.77 -2.89 -4.01
N ARG A 976 -21.55 -2.24 -5.15
CA ARG A 976 -20.89 -0.94 -5.20
C ARG A 976 -21.93 0.17 -5.27
N LEU A 977 -21.78 1.15 -4.40
CA LEU A 977 -22.70 2.26 -4.20
C LEU A 977 -22.35 3.43 -5.13
N SER A 978 -23.34 3.96 -5.83
CA SER A 978 -23.18 5.04 -6.81
C SER A 978 -23.58 6.42 -6.30
N ASN A 979 -24.58 6.53 -5.39
CA ASN A 979 -25.12 7.81 -4.93
C ASN A 979 -25.14 7.91 -3.40
N GLN A 980 -24.94 9.11 -2.85
CA GLN A 980 -25.17 9.37 -1.42
C GLN A 980 -26.67 9.37 -1.12
N ARG A 981 -27.10 8.74 -0.01
CA ARG A 981 -28.51 8.61 0.43
C ARG A 981 -29.35 7.70 -0.46
N GLU A 982 -28.92 6.45 -0.58
CA GLU A 982 -29.64 5.41 -1.33
C GLU A 982 -30.04 4.25 -0.40
N VAL A 983 -31.25 3.73 -0.56
CA VAL A 983 -31.69 2.46 0.06
C VAL A 983 -31.67 1.41 -1.04
N ILE A 984 -30.85 0.38 -0.87
CA ILE A 984 -30.67 -0.67 -1.87
C ILE A 984 -31.16 -1.99 -1.30
N GLU A 985 -32.06 -2.65 -2.03
CA GLU A 985 -32.42 -4.03 -1.75
C GLU A 985 -31.31 -4.96 -2.22
N VAL A 986 -30.73 -5.73 -1.31
CA VAL A 986 -29.55 -6.56 -1.58
C VAL A 986 -29.90 -8.05 -1.69
N GLY A 987 -31.04 -8.46 -1.12
CA GLY A 987 -31.56 -9.81 -1.24
C GLY A 987 -32.73 -10.08 -0.28
N SER A 988 -33.14 -11.34 -0.23
CA SER A 988 -34.22 -11.82 0.63
C SER A 988 -34.01 -13.26 1.09
N PHE A 989 -34.70 -13.63 2.17
CA PHE A 989 -34.89 -15.04 2.57
C PHE A 989 -36.34 -15.46 2.36
N GLU A 990 -36.54 -16.71 1.97
CA GLU A 990 -37.83 -17.39 1.90
C GLU A 990 -37.76 -18.63 2.81
N PHE A 991 -38.63 -18.69 3.83
CA PHE A 991 -38.70 -19.76 4.83
C PHE A 991 -40.06 -20.47 4.87
#